data_AF-A0A177QB46-F1
#
_entry.id   AF-A0A177QB46-F1
#
_cell.length_a   1.000
_cell.length_b   1.000
_cell.length_c   1.000
_cell.angle_alpha   90.00
_cell.angle_beta   90.00
_cell.angle_gamma   90.00
#
_symmetry.space_group_name_H-M   'P 1'
#
loop_
_entity.id
_entity.type
_entity.pdbx_description
1 polymer ?
#
loop_
_entity_poly.entity_id
_entity_poly.type
_entity_poly.pdbx_seq_one_letter_code
_entity_poly.pdbx_strand_id
1 'polypeptide(L)'
;MIEVSVETRGFLNSLFGDYEGEISFFLQDQLVASNDPAFITQNEGELRVYPANAAGVFFLFASQEDSERDAYTQCCLKPTVSLWRDGVSLFYWAFETAVADVEDIRLLAVMQAFDMVLDEPLPMPGTEGWEMVHADPDTFYTLDQLAANYLGEEPVAEASAVVYRDAKAITPYTESDYDGRTITVTLGSNQFSKKWQPQTIPMAGLVHQFTKHQVGPKDGVAAVFADMAPGQRVKKAVKSCTAIGLDIDNGVPSAVLDKAIAKLGCLAIRTSTHSHMKTRSEIIKDRVLKYRPEASEIDTDLMVEFLRDKERWDESVLKTVEYVGEEHNEKGIVVTVTHAGIPKHRLIVPLNEPFVIADEGRTQMEAMAKWAKVPAALATLLAVPFDRSCTDPSRLFYTPRHAEGRPFEISLFGGPLFERRQLQLENVFDAVASDFTKGNGKSKSVTPEGKKLGKWWKKYAHGFQIMDVIEDHCPDKKRSKATLGFNIECPFDEEHSNAGDQTDGACYAVNAAEGGNEYFFVKCQHEGCKDKTANDMLAKMITDQWFDKDVLTDPNFNIAEIEEDEAEPVQVAGVDDAIKSLTNPPNVKELEGLIVRIAEAKVTETQRGIWLAAVAKVTGVKVSDLKRDLKTVRERPKLVTPIENPQSGALVEKLSGEIGTKYEPPPLIRTQFHLASMDGGVVWLCGPIEDGVGEAYCTPLVVQGEAYFQDDGSRAIRVLVRSGPGEWKSADIKVAWLAQPSGTEAITALMNAGWKHRPKGRAFALEYLSTVEMPAIQVVGRPGWHDEIFVLPTGGTIPPDGSIELSRKVQLKAVAQSGSFEVWQKDVKWLFQHPKGKHFQCGLLIPYAGCVAGLLDDELLAFLFNGPSSTGKSECQSSAVSMFGDGAIGRGLFFSARTTENAAEGHLVMASGTVVAYDEVKFMVPNALQDLLFMAQSGMGKGRMGRDQEMRQSRRWRAGAVILSDEMSLGQRLSLGNVKIAAGLSVRVACIDFNGSHIFPTDEFSRIKRIQKNFGWGGPAFVEALGRMGYVSDPEPLRKRKDAFAAVLAEGCVKDHAMRLRAARIPAYIWLAAEVAKEAKLLPESYDPEKMARWVWKQMLESDIAPESASAKGLATLRSALMQRKDYDVLDYANRDSKYREAVAYHNASHKDHPGRKFFVIPSSKLVELSGGSATSKAMLDALDQEGTLVHDSDGSRTWGYFPGLGKVQYVVLAAEGIEAPDELEVPAPASKHQF
;
A
#
# COMPACT_ATOMS: atom_id res chain seq x y z
N MET A 1 21.38 23.40 -51.67
CA MET A 1 21.27 22.09 -52.35
C MET A 1 22.68 21.60 -52.54
N ILE A 2 23.15 20.72 -51.65
CA ILE A 2 24.49 20.13 -51.78
C ILE A 2 24.42 19.07 -52.89
N GLU A 3 25.30 19.15 -53.88
CA GLU A 3 25.43 18.12 -54.91
C GLU A 3 26.13 16.90 -54.31
N VAL A 4 25.35 15.87 -53.98
CA VAL A 4 25.88 14.58 -53.48
C VAL A 4 26.50 13.80 -54.66
N SER A 5 27.73 13.31 -54.48
CA SER A 5 28.44 12.55 -55.52
C SER A 5 27.72 11.23 -55.87
N VAL A 6 27.97 10.68 -57.07
CA VAL A 6 27.37 9.41 -57.51
C VAL A 6 27.80 8.24 -56.63
N GLU A 7 29.06 8.24 -56.20
CA GLU A 7 29.63 7.21 -55.31
C GLU A 7 29.00 7.28 -53.92
N THR A 8 28.87 8.49 -53.37
CA THR A 8 28.19 8.74 -52.09
C THR A 8 26.72 8.32 -52.13
N ARG A 9 26.01 8.61 -53.24
CA ARG A 9 24.62 8.17 -53.43
C ARG A 9 24.51 6.65 -53.55
N GLY A 10 25.44 6.00 -54.24
CA GLY A 10 25.51 4.54 -54.34
C GLY A 10 25.75 3.87 -52.99
N PHE A 11 26.65 4.42 -52.19
CA PHE A 11 26.91 3.97 -50.81
C PHE A 11 25.66 4.05 -49.94
N LEU A 12 25.01 5.21 -49.90
CA LEU A 12 23.81 5.40 -49.07
C LEU A 12 22.66 4.51 -49.54
N ASN A 13 22.45 4.36 -50.84
CA ASN A 13 21.42 3.45 -51.36
C ASN A 13 21.69 1.98 -51.01
N SER A 14 22.96 1.56 -50.96
CA SER A 14 23.31 0.17 -50.62
C SER A 14 23.24 -0.09 -49.13
N LEU A 15 23.58 0.91 -48.31
CA LEU A 15 23.50 0.81 -46.86
C LEU A 15 22.05 0.85 -46.36
N PHE A 16 21.18 1.58 -47.07
CA PHE A 16 19.79 1.81 -46.65
C PHE A 16 18.77 0.98 -47.44
N GLY A 17 19.12 0.44 -48.61
CA GLY A 17 18.24 -0.44 -49.39
C GLY A 17 16.84 0.13 -49.65
N ASP A 18 15.86 -0.76 -49.81
CA ASP A 18 14.42 -0.46 -49.88
C ASP A 18 13.78 -0.17 -48.49
N TYR A 19 14.60 0.07 -47.46
CA TYR A 19 14.09 0.33 -46.12
C TYR A 19 13.55 1.77 -45.99
N GLU A 20 12.23 1.90 -45.84
CA GLU A 20 11.55 3.20 -45.76
C GLU A 20 11.72 3.90 -44.39
N GLY A 21 12.37 3.27 -43.40
CA GLY A 21 12.53 3.82 -42.05
C GLY A 21 13.73 4.76 -41.87
N GLU A 22 13.69 5.59 -40.83
CA GLU A 22 14.78 6.52 -40.48
C GLU A 22 15.91 5.83 -39.70
N ILE A 23 17.17 6.19 -39.95
CA ILE A 23 18.32 5.64 -39.23
C ILE A 23 18.78 6.62 -38.18
N SER A 24 19.17 6.11 -37.02
CA SER A 24 19.65 6.95 -35.93
C SER A 24 21.15 7.20 -36.01
N PHE A 25 21.54 8.42 -35.73
CA PHE A 25 22.91 8.88 -35.66
C PHE A 25 23.09 9.66 -34.36
N PHE A 26 24.27 9.62 -33.78
CA PHE A 26 24.70 10.61 -32.82
C PHE A 26 25.29 11.80 -33.57
N LEU A 27 24.71 12.98 -33.34
CA LEU A 27 25.26 14.27 -33.73
C LEU A 27 25.52 15.05 -32.44
N GLN A 28 26.78 15.28 -32.10
CA GLN A 28 27.19 15.98 -30.86
C GLN A 28 26.51 15.40 -29.60
N ASP A 29 26.60 14.06 -29.45
CA ASP A 29 26.01 13.27 -28.34
C ASP A 29 24.47 13.30 -28.25
N GLN A 30 23.78 13.86 -29.26
CA GLN A 30 22.33 13.77 -29.39
C GLN A 30 21.93 12.76 -30.46
N LEU A 31 20.97 11.90 -30.12
CA LEU A 31 20.42 10.95 -31.06
C LEU A 31 19.45 11.66 -32.02
N VAL A 32 19.74 11.58 -33.31
CA VAL A 32 18.95 12.15 -34.41
C VAL A 32 18.64 11.07 -35.43
N ALA A 33 17.39 10.98 -35.87
CA ALA A 33 16.96 10.02 -36.88
C ALA A 33 16.78 10.71 -38.24
N SER A 34 17.33 10.14 -39.31
CA SER A 34 17.16 10.65 -40.67
C SER A 34 17.42 9.55 -41.71
N ASN A 35 16.72 9.62 -42.84
CA ASN A 35 17.04 8.88 -44.06
C ASN A 35 17.30 9.82 -45.25
N ASP A 36 17.40 11.14 -45.01
CA ASP A 36 17.66 12.13 -46.06
C ASP A 36 19.16 12.15 -46.42
N PRO A 37 19.56 11.75 -47.64
CA PRO A 37 20.96 11.81 -48.07
C PRO A 37 21.56 13.20 -47.94
N ALA A 38 20.77 14.27 -48.12
CA ALA A 38 21.25 15.64 -48.01
C ALA A 38 21.58 16.03 -46.56
N PHE A 39 20.86 15.48 -45.58
CA PHE A 39 21.17 15.65 -44.16
C PHE A 39 22.47 14.92 -43.80
N ILE A 40 22.63 13.69 -44.27
CA ILE A 40 23.81 12.86 -43.97
C ILE A 40 25.07 13.50 -44.57
N THR A 41 25.02 13.93 -45.83
CA THR A 41 26.15 14.62 -46.46
C THR A 41 26.45 16.00 -45.83
N GLN A 42 25.45 16.71 -45.30
CA GLN A 42 25.66 18.02 -44.65
C GLN A 42 26.40 17.91 -43.32
N ASN A 43 26.21 16.81 -42.60
CA ASN A 43 26.80 16.57 -41.28
C ASN A 43 27.91 15.50 -41.34
N GLU A 44 28.46 15.29 -42.53
CA GLU A 44 29.57 14.38 -42.77
C GLU A 44 30.78 14.76 -41.89
N GLY A 45 31.37 13.78 -41.21
CA GLY A 45 32.46 14.01 -40.26
C GLY A 45 32.02 14.38 -38.82
N GLU A 46 30.73 14.60 -38.59
CA GLU A 46 30.16 14.80 -37.23
C GLU A 46 29.16 13.71 -36.83
N LEU A 47 28.57 13.01 -37.81
CA LEU A 47 27.62 11.93 -37.55
C LEU A 47 28.35 10.65 -37.15
N ARG A 48 28.08 10.14 -35.96
CA ARG A 48 28.41 8.76 -35.57
C ARG A 48 27.18 7.90 -35.74
N VAL A 49 27.31 6.76 -36.42
CA VAL A 49 26.17 5.89 -36.65
C VAL A 49 25.72 5.25 -35.35
N TYR A 50 24.42 5.25 -35.08
CA TYR A 50 23.85 4.43 -34.04
C TYR A 50 23.07 3.27 -34.68
N PRO A 51 23.44 2.01 -34.40
CA PRO A 51 22.91 0.87 -35.13
C PRO A 51 21.41 0.64 -34.91
N ALA A 52 20.77 1.31 -33.94
CA ALA A 52 19.37 1.14 -33.59
C ALA A 52 18.51 2.40 -33.83
N ASN A 53 17.37 2.26 -34.50
CA ASN A 53 16.25 3.21 -34.38
C ASN A 53 15.16 2.60 -33.47
N ALA A 54 14.02 3.27 -33.30
CA ALA A 54 12.88 2.75 -32.51
C ALA A 54 12.30 1.39 -33.01
N ALA A 55 12.81 0.83 -34.11
CA ALA A 55 12.45 -0.47 -34.67
C ALA A 55 13.51 -1.57 -34.49
N GLY A 56 14.74 -1.27 -34.04
CA GLY A 56 15.80 -2.27 -33.80
C GLY A 56 17.10 -2.03 -34.58
N VAL A 57 18.02 -3.02 -34.58
CA VAL A 57 19.30 -2.95 -35.33
C VAL A 57 19.09 -3.23 -36.81
N PHE A 58 19.56 -2.33 -37.68
CA PHE A 58 19.35 -2.43 -39.13
C PHE A 58 20.62 -2.76 -39.95
N PHE A 59 21.80 -2.37 -39.47
CA PHE A 59 23.08 -2.73 -40.08
C PHE A 59 24.20 -2.75 -39.06
N LEU A 60 25.27 -3.42 -39.45
CA LEU A 60 26.45 -3.73 -38.65
C LEU A 60 27.69 -3.35 -39.44
N PHE A 61 28.75 -2.84 -38.81
CA PHE A 61 30.00 -2.53 -39.46
C PHE A 61 31.22 -3.08 -38.71
N ALA A 62 32.29 -3.44 -39.41
CA ALA A 62 33.57 -3.82 -38.80
C ALA A 62 34.73 -3.12 -39.50
N SER A 63 35.80 -2.85 -38.77
CA SER A 63 37.05 -2.33 -39.33
C SER A 63 38.15 -3.39 -39.32
N GLN A 64 39.08 -3.29 -40.27
CA GLN A 64 40.26 -4.14 -40.33
C GLN A 64 41.47 -3.33 -40.75
N GLU A 65 42.46 -3.25 -39.87
CA GLU A 65 43.79 -2.68 -40.14
C GLU A 65 44.68 -3.69 -40.91
N ASP A 66 45.74 -3.20 -41.55
CA ASP A 66 46.67 -3.98 -42.40
C ASP A 66 45.97 -4.81 -43.50
N SER A 67 44.85 -4.30 -44.01
CA SER A 67 44.00 -4.96 -45.00
C SER A 67 44.37 -4.61 -46.44
N GLU A 68 44.31 -5.63 -47.31
CA GLU A 68 44.39 -5.43 -48.75
C GLU A 68 43.08 -4.83 -49.30
N ARG A 69 43.16 -4.11 -50.42
CA ARG A 69 42.03 -3.39 -51.02
C ARG A 69 40.78 -4.25 -51.28
N ASP A 70 40.97 -5.54 -51.57
CA ASP A 70 39.88 -6.48 -51.87
C ASP A 70 39.59 -7.46 -50.71
N ALA A 71 39.94 -7.10 -49.47
CA ALA A 71 39.79 -7.95 -48.29
C ALA A 71 38.35 -8.42 -48.05
N TYR A 72 37.34 -7.67 -48.51
CA TYR A 72 35.92 -8.04 -48.43
C TYR A 72 35.61 -9.41 -49.09
N THR A 73 36.43 -9.84 -50.05
CA THR A 73 36.27 -11.14 -50.73
C THR A 73 36.57 -12.33 -49.81
N GLN A 74 37.25 -12.10 -48.70
CA GLN A 74 37.66 -13.13 -47.74
C GLN A 74 36.69 -13.26 -46.55
N CYS A 75 35.69 -12.38 -46.44
CA CYS A 75 34.67 -12.46 -45.40
C CYS A 75 33.77 -13.69 -45.58
N CYS A 76 33.45 -14.38 -44.48
CA CYS A 76 32.55 -15.54 -44.50
C CYS A 76 31.16 -15.21 -45.05
N LEU A 77 30.62 -14.05 -44.67
CA LEU A 77 29.52 -13.40 -45.37
C LEU A 77 30.06 -12.16 -46.07
N LYS A 78 29.74 -12.01 -47.35
CA LYS A 78 30.18 -10.83 -48.09
C LYS A 78 29.49 -9.59 -47.52
N PRO A 79 30.24 -8.53 -47.19
CA PRO A 79 29.63 -7.30 -46.70
C PRO A 79 28.77 -6.67 -47.80
N THR A 80 27.64 -6.09 -47.42
CA THR A 80 26.78 -5.29 -48.28
C THR A 80 27.55 -4.11 -48.87
N VAL A 81 28.45 -3.49 -48.10
CA VAL A 81 29.32 -2.41 -48.57
C VAL A 81 30.71 -2.54 -47.95
N SER A 82 31.76 -2.18 -48.68
CA SER A 82 33.11 -2.05 -48.15
C SER A 82 33.82 -0.79 -48.65
N LEU A 83 34.48 -0.10 -47.72
CA LEU A 83 35.35 1.04 -47.97
C LEU A 83 36.79 0.67 -47.65
N TRP A 84 37.76 1.27 -48.35
CA TRP A 84 39.17 1.07 -48.10
C TRP A 84 39.95 2.40 -48.14
N ARG A 85 40.90 2.57 -47.23
CA ARG A 85 41.84 3.69 -47.20
C ARG A 85 43.16 3.27 -46.57
N ASP A 86 44.27 3.46 -47.29
CA ASP A 86 45.65 3.36 -46.77
C ASP A 86 45.92 2.15 -45.85
N GLY A 87 45.42 0.97 -46.25
CA GLY A 87 45.60 -0.28 -45.49
C GLY A 87 44.50 -0.56 -44.44
N VAL A 88 43.46 0.25 -44.35
CA VAL A 88 42.29 0.03 -43.48
C VAL A 88 41.06 -0.24 -44.32
N SER A 89 40.35 -1.33 -44.03
CA SER A 89 39.05 -1.68 -44.63
C SER A 89 37.95 -1.46 -43.62
N LEU A 90 36.82 -0.93 -44.08
CA LEU A 90 35.55 -0.94 -43.37
C LEU A 90 34.57 -1.82 -44.12
N PHE A 91 33.85 -2.65 -43.40
CA PHE A 91 32.86 -3.58 -43.92
C PHE A 91 31.51 -3.27 -43.28
N TYR A 92 30.43 -3.30 -44.06
CA TYR A 92 29.08 -3.05 -43.61
C TYR A 92 28.16 -4.20 -44.04
N TRP A 93 27.35 -4.74 -43.14
CA TRP A 93 26.34 -5.76 -43.39
C TRP A 93 24.96 -5.23 -43.01
N ALA A 94 24.04 -5.20 -43.97
CA ALA A 94 22.64 -4.84 -43.76
C ALA A 94 21.76 -6.06 -43.45
N PHE A 95 20.67 -5.86 -42.71
CA PHE A 95 19.76 -6.94 -42.31
C PHE A 95 18.45 -6.90 -43.07
N GLU A 96 17.87 -8.08 -43.32
CA GLU A 96 16.57 -8.21 -44.01
C GLU A 96 15.40 -7.64 -43.17
N THR A 97 15.51 -7.72 -41.84
CA THR A 97 14.50 -7.20 -40.90
C THR A 97 15.19 -6.58 -39.70
N ALA A 98 14.55 -5.58 -39.09
CA ALA A 98 15.08 -4.94 -37.90
C ALA A 98 15.15 -5.93 -36.74
N VAL A 99 16.32 -6.05 -36.12
CA VAL A 99 16.50 -6.89 -34.93
C VAL A 99 15.97 -6.10 -33.73
N ALA A 100 14.77 -6.46 -33.29
CA ALA A 100 14.01 -5.73 -32.27
C ALA A 100 14.68 -5.67 -30.89
N ASP A 101 15.66 -6.54 -30.63
CA ASP A 101 16.36 -6.63 -29.35
C ASP A 101 17.86 -6.47 -29.56
N VAL A 102 18.38 -5.28 -29.25
CA VAL A 102 19.81 -4.97 -29.29
C VAL A 102 20.58 -5.81 -28.25
N GLU A 103 19.86 -6.37 -27.25
CA GLU A 103 20.40 -7.26 -26.22
C GLU A 103 20.32 -8.75 -26.60
N ASP A 104 19.93 -9.10 -27.85
CA ASP A 104 20.03 -10.49 -28.31
C ASP A 104 21.49 -10.95 -28.16
N ILE A 105 21.70 -11.94 -27.29
CA ILE A 105 23.03 -12.39 -26.88
C ILE A 105 23.91 -12.81 -28.07
N ARG A 106 23.28 -13.26 -29.18
CA ARG A 106 23.97 -13.63 -30.41
C ARG A 106 24.42 -12.39 -31.18
N LEU A 107 23.58 -11.35 -31.21
CA LEU A 107 23.94 -10.06 -31.80
C LEU A 107 25.07 -9.39 -31.00
N LEU A 108 24.95 -9.35 -29.67
CA LEU A 108 25.99 -8.85 -28.78
C LEU A 108 27.31 -9.62 -28.93
N ALA A 109 27.24 -10.95 -29.04
CA ALA A 109 28.42 -11.77 -29.27
C ALA A 109 29.08 -11.50 -30.63
N VAL A 110 28.32 -11.28 -31.70
CA VAL A 110 28.90 -10.85 -32.99
C VAL A 110 29.50 -9.45 -32.90
N MET A 111 28.80 -8.48 -32.29
CA MET A 111 29.30 -7.11 -32.12
C MET A 111 30.60 -7.06 -31.31
N GLN A 112 30.72 -7.90 -30.27
CA GLN A 112 31.95 -8.04 -29.48
C GLN A 112 33.07 -8.75 -30.26
N ALA A 113 32.75 -9.73 -31.10
CA ALA A 113 33.75 -10.48 -31.85
C ALA A 113 34.45 -9.64 -32.94
N PHE A 114 33.81 -8.58 -33.43
CA PHE A 114 34.28 -7.74 -34.53
C PHE A 114 34.65 -6.30 -34.11
N ASP A 115 34.73 -6.03 -32.80
CA ASP A 115 35.10 -4.74 -32.22
C ASP A 115 34.29 -3.55 -32.80
N MET A 116 32.98 -3.74 -32.93
CA MET A 116 32.10 -2.92 -33.77
C MET A 116 31.55 -1.68 -33.05
N VAL A 117 32.43 -0.86 -32.47
CA VAL A 117 32.06 0.44 -31.88
C VAL A 117 32.70 1.57 -32.68
N LEU A 118 31.89 2.37 -33.38
CA LEU A 118 32.33 3.57 -34.09
C LEU A 118 32.25 4.74 -33.11
N ASP A 119 33.31 4.95 -32.35
CA ASP A 119 33.56 6.25 -31.71
C ASP A 119 34.01 7.30 -32.76
N GLU A 120 34.22 6.88 -34.01
CA GLU A 120 34.60 7.74 -35.12
C GLU A 120 33.39 8.12 -36.01
N PRO A 121 33.40 9.32 -36.63
CA PRO A 121 32.35 9.73 -37.57
C PRO A 121 32.26 8.81 -38.78
N LEU A 122 31.05 8.65 -39.34
CA LEU A 122 30.77 7.86 -40.53
C LEU A 122 31.60 8.35 -41.73
N PRO A 123 32.56 7.56 -42.24
CA PRO A 123 33.32 7.94 -43.42
C PRO A 123 32.49 7.69 -44.68
N MET A 124 32.53 8.65 -45.63
CA MET A 124 31.84 8.52 -46.91
C MET A 124 32.85 8.21 -48.03
N PRO A 125 32.43 7.51 -49.10
CA PRO A 125 33.29 7.35 -50.27
C PRO A 125 33.66 8.69 -50.89
N GLY A 126 34.95 8.85 -51.22
CA GLY A 126 35.52 10.02 -51.87
C GLY A 126 36.00 11.10 -50.92
N THR A 127 35.78 10.97 -49.60
CA THR A 127 36.24 11.93 -48.59
C THR A 127 37.36 11.35 -47.74
N GLU A 128 38.31 12.23 -47.37
CA GLU A 128 39.50 11.87 -46.60
C GLU A 128 40.30 10.65 -47.10
N GLY A 129 40.22 10.34 -48.40
CA GLY A 129 40.95 9.21 -49.01
C GLY A 129 40.22 7.87 -48.96
N TRP A 130 38.98 7.79 -48.46
CA TRP A 130 38.18 6.57 -48.47
C TRP A 130 37.64 6.26 -49.86
N GLU A 131 37.93 5.06 -50.36
CA GLU A 131 37.42 4.55 -51.63
C GLU A 131 36.37 3.46 -51.38
N MET A 132 35.23 3.51 -52.07
CA MET A 132 34.27 2.40 -52.05
C MET A 132 34.74 1.29 -52.99
N VAL A 133 35.16 0.18 -52.40
CA VAL A 133 35.74 -0.96 -53.13
C VAL A 133 34.72 -2.07 -53.39
N HIS A 134 33.62 -2.10 -52.64
CA HIS A 134 32.51 -3.00 -52.85
C HIS A 134 31.18 -2.37 -52.40
N ALA A 135 30.12 -2.59 -53.17
CA ALA A 135 28.75 -2.28 -52.77
C ALA A 135 27.79 -3.20 -53.54
N ASP A 136 26.91 -3.89 -52.81
CA ASP A 136 25.85 -4.73 -53.35
C ASP A 136 24.54 -4.40 -52.60
N PRO A 137 23.67 -3.57 -53.20
CA PRO A 137 22.46 -3.08 -52.54
C PRO A 137 21.39 -4.17 -52.33
N ASP A 138 21.53 -5.35 -52.94
CA ASP A 138 20.56 -6.45 -52.85
C ASP A 138 20.98 -7.48 -51.79
N THR A 139 22.12 -7.27 -51.11
CA THR A 139 22.70 -8.24 -50.18
C THR A 139 22.36 -7.91 -48.73
N PHE A 140 21.47 -8.72 -48.15
CA PHE A 140 20.99 -8.62 -46.77
C PHE A 140 21.08 -9.97 -46.06
N TYR A 141 21.17 -9.94 -44.72
CA TYR A 141 21.28 -11.15 -43.89
C TYR A 141 20.32 -11.15 -42.71
N THR A 142 20.01 -12.34 -42.21
CA THR A 142 19.33 -12.53 -40.92
C THR A 142 20.35 -12.65 -39.78
N LEU A 143 19.91 -12.38 -38.54
CA LEU A 143 20.76 -12.56 -37.37
C LEU A 143 21.25 -14.01 -37.21
N ASP A 144 20.40 -14.98 -37.56
CA ASP A 144 20.75 -16.41 -37.50
C ASP A 144 21.85 -16.77 -38.51
N GLN A 145 21.81 -16.20 -39.72
CA GLN A 145 22.87 -16.41 -40.73
C GLN A 145 24.20 -15.81 -40.27
N LEU A 146 24.15 -14.63 -39.65
CA LEU A 146 25.34 -13.96 -39.12
C LEU A 146 25.95 -14.76 -37.96
N ALA A 147 25.13 -15.15 -36.97
CA ALA A 147 25.56 -15.95 -35.83
C ALA A 147 26.10 -17.32 -36.25
N ALA A 148 25.46 -17.99 -37.21
CA ALA A 148 25.94 -19.28 -37.69
C ALA A 148 27.31 -19.21 -38.38
N ASN A 149 27.56 -18.17 -39.18
CA ASN A 149 28.81 -18.06 -39.94
C ASN A 149 29.96 -17.50 -39.12
N TYR A 150 29.69 -16.67 -38.11
CA TYR A 150 30.74 -15.99 -37.34
C TYR A 150 30.90 -16.49 -35.90
N LEU A 151 29.86 -17.06 -35.28
CA LEU A 151 29.91 -17.66 -33.95
C LEU A 151 29.90 -19.19 -33.98
N GLY A 152 29.65 -19.80 -35.13
CA GLY A 152 29.62 -21.25 -35.31
C GLY A 152 28.40 -21.94 -34.69
N GLU A 153 27.31 -21.21 -34.44
CA GLU A 153 26.04 -21.80 -33.99
C GLU A 153 25.35 -22.56 -35.13
N GLU A 154 24.94 -23.81 -34.90
CA GLU A 154 24.15 -24.52 -35.91
C GLU A 154 22.78 -23.83 -36.08
N PRO A 155 22.34 -23.49 -37.31
CA PRO A 155 21.03 -22.91 -37.52
C PRO A 155 19.96 -23.89 -37.01
N VAL A 156 19.02 -23.40 -36.21
CA VAL A 156 17.87 -24.19 -35.76
C VAL A 156 17.10 -24.61 -37.00
N ALA A 157 17.23 -25.87 -37.40
CA ALA A 157 16.49 -26.40 -38.54
C ALA A 157 14.99 -26.16 -38.34
N GLU A 158 14.34 -25.51 -39.31
CA GLU A 158 12.89 -25.55 -39.41
C GLU A 158 12.47 -27.02 -39.55
N ALA A 159 12.07 -27.62 -38.43
CA ALA A 159 11.51 -28.96 -38.45
C ALA A 159 10.27 -28.94 -39.34
N SER A 160 10.30 -29.75 -40.40
CA SER A 160 9.14 -29.99 -41.27
C SER A 160 7.93 -30.33 -40.41
N ALA A 161 6.95 -29.44 -40.36
CA ALA A 161 5.81 -29.58 -39.47
C ALA A 161 4.98 -30.83 -39.79
N VAL A 162 5.02 -31.80 -38.88
CA VAL A 162 4.08 -32.92 -38.90
C VAL A 162 2.70 -32.35 -38.55
N VAL A 163 1.75 -32.39 -39.49
CA VAL A 163 0.39 -31.94 -39.24
C VAL A 163 -0.41 -33.06 -38.59
N TYR A 164 -0.97 -32.79 -37.42
CA TYR A 164 -1.86 -33.69 -36.71
C TYR A 164 -3.27 -33.12 -36.70
N ARG A 165 -4.16 -33.70 -37.51
CA ARG A 165 -5.49 -33.14 -37.80
C ARG A 165 -5.39 -31.72 -38.34
N ASP A 166 -5.90 -30.72 -37.61
CA ASP A 166 -5.80 -29.31 -38.00
C ASP A 166 -4.65 -28.59 -37.25
N ALA A 167 -3.86 -29.32 -36.45
CA ALA A 167 -2.78 -28.76 -35.64
C ALA A 167 -1.40 -28.95 -36.27
N LYS A 168 -0.58 -27.91 -36.19
CA LYS A 168 0.86 -27.98 -36.44
C LYS A 168 1.54 -28.60 -35.22
N ALA A 169 2.12 -29.80 -35.34
CA ALA A 169 2.92 -30.35 -34.25
C ALA A 169 4.27 -29.60 -34.20
N ILE A 170 4.46 -28.81 -33.14
CA ILE A 170 5.68 -28.02 -32.93
C ILE A 170 6.77 -28.87 -32.25
N THR A 171 6.36 -29.77 -31.35
CA THR A 171 7.22 -30.81 -30.79
C THR A 171 6.66 -32.20 -31.13
N PRO A 172 7.49 -33.25 -31.20
CA PRO A 172 7.04 -34.59 -31.56
C PRO A 172 5.90 -35.09 -30.67
N TYR A 173 4.81 -35.56 -31.29
CA TYR A 173 3.62 -36.10 -30.61
C TYR A 173 3.27 -37.47 -31.18
N THR A 174 3.10 -38.46 -30.30
CA THR A 174 2.63 -39.80 -30.66
C THR A 174 1.46 -40.19 -29.75
N GLU A 175 0.33 -40.64 -30.30
CA GLU A 175 -0.84 -41.01 -29.49
C GLU A 175 -0.53 -42.13 -28.47
N SER A 176 0.30 -43.10 -28.86
CA SER A 176 0.68 -44.25 -28.03
C SER A 176 1.44 -43.87 -26.76
N ASP A 177 2.07 -42.69 -26.72
CA ASP A 177 2.77 -42.19 -25.52
C ASP A 177 1.81 -41.94 -24.36
N TYR A 178 0.50 -41.86 -24.64
CA TYR A 178 -0.57 -41.63 -23.68
C TYR A 178 -1.53 -42.81 -23.57
N ASP A 179 -1.16 -44.00 -24.06
CA ASP A 179 -1.99 -45.20 -23.94
C ASP A 179 -2.29 -45.53 -22.48
N GLY A 180 -3.56 -45.83 -22.19
CA GLY A 180 -4.03 -46.07 -20.83
C GLY A 180 -4.15 -44.82 -19.94
N ARG A 181 -3.78 -43.63 -20.41
CA ARG A 181 -4.02 -42.35 -19.70
C ARG A 181 -5.41 -41.81 -20.05
N THR A 182 -6.15 -41.39 -19.02
CA THR A 182 -7.48 -40.79 -19.17
C THR A 182 -7.54 -39.42 -18.51
N ILE A 183 -8.44 -38.57 -19.00
CA ILE A 183 -8.74 -37.27 -18.40
C ILE A 183 -10.25 -37.11 -18.23
N THR A 184 -10.68 -36.55 -17.09
CA THR A 184 -12.08 -36.18 -16.87
C THR A 184 -12.30 -34.73 -17.25
N VAL A 185 -13.24 -34.48 -18.16
CA VAL A 185 -13.70 -33.13 -18.54
C VAL A 185 -15.21 -33.03 -18.37
N THR A 186 -15.71 -31.91 -17.86
CA THR A 186 -17.16 -31.69 -17.72
C THR A 186 -17.68 -30.93 -18.93
N LEU A 187 -18.56 -31.57 -19.71
CA LEU A 187 -19.08 -31.01 -20.96
C LEU A 187 -20.48 -30.41 -20.77
N GLY A 188 -20.72 -29.30 -21.47
CA GLY A 188 -22.03 -28.67 -21.64
C GLY A 188 -22.29 -28.39 -23.13
N SER A 189 -23.56 -28.38 -23.54
CA SER A 189 -23.94 -28.12 -24.93
C SER A 189 -23.66 -26.68 -25.40
N ASN A 190 -23.66 -25.74 -24.45
CA ASN A 190 -23.42 -24.30 -24.64
C ASN A 190 -23.23 -23.62 -23.26
N GLN A 191 -22.96 -22.32 -23.24
CA GLN A 191 -22.74 -21.57 -21.98
C GLN A 191 -23.98 -21.54 -21.05
N PHE A 192 -25.17 -21.68 -21.62
CA PHE A 192 -26.45 -21.67 -20.89
C PHE A 192 -26.92 -23.06 -20.46
N SER A 193 -26.13 -24.11 -20.71
CA SER A 193 -26.48 -25.47 -20.36
C SER A 193 -26.77 -25.59 -18.86
N LYS A 194 -27.88 -26.23 -18.52
CA LYS A 194 -28.23 -26.62 -17.14
C LYS A 194 -27.83 -28.07 -16.83
N LYS A 195 -27.27 -28.79 -17.81
CA LYS A 195 -26.86 -30.19 -17.73
C LYS A 195 -25.38 -30.29 -18.07
N TRP A 196 -24.53 -30.00 -17.10
CA TRP A 196 -23.09 -30.25 -17.18
C TRP A 196 -22.80 -31.66 -16.69
N GLN A 197 -22.10 -32.44 -17.51
CA GLN A 197 -21.83 -33.86 -17.23
C GLN A 197 -20.32 -34.14 -17.28
N PRO A 198 -19.72 -34.67 -16.20
CA PRO A 198 -18.34 -35.13 -16.24
C PRO A 198 -18.22 -36.35 -17.15
N GLN A 199 -17.21 -36.36 -18.01
CA GLN A 199 -16.88 -37.47 -18.90
C GLN A 199 -15.40 -37.79 -18.78
N THR A 200 -15.08 -39.03 -18.45
CA THR A 200 -13.70 -39.54 -18.50
C THR A 200 -13.44 -40.09 -19.90
N ILE A 201 -12.49 -39.48 -20.60
CA ILE A 201 -12.12 -39.82 -21.97
C ILE A 201 -10.62 -40.19 -22.04
N PRO A 202 -10.19 -40.97 -23.04
CA PRO A 202 -8.76 -41.17 -23.30
C PRO A 202 -8.05 -39.82 -23.54
N MET A 203 -6.78 -39.71 -23.17
CA MET A 203 -6.00 -38.47 -23.40
C MET A 203 -5.98 -38.09 -24.89
N ALA A 204 -5.81 -39.07 -25.79
CA ALA A 204 -5.92 -38.86 -27.23
C ALA A 204 -7.30 -38.28 -27.63
N GLY A 205 -8.37 -38.62 -26.92
CA GLY A 205 -9.70 -38.06 -27.13
C GLY A 205 -9.80 -36.56 -26.82
N LEU A 206 -9.11 -36.08 -25.78
CA LEU A 206 -8.98 -34.65 -25.50
C LEU A 206 -8.23 -33.95 -26.64
N VAL A 207 -7.08 -34.53 -27.04
CA VAL A 207 -6.27 -33.99 -28.14
C VAL A 207 -7.11 -33.92 -29.42
N HIS A 208 -7.78 -35.02 -29.80
CA HIS A 208 -8.68 -35.06 -30.97
C HIS A 208 -9.76 -33.98 -30.96
N GLN A 209 -10.31 -33.68 -29.79
CA GLN A 209 -11.38 -32.69 -29.64
C GLN A 209 -10.87 -31.26 -29.77
N PHE A 210 -9.64 -30.98 -29.32
CA PHE A 210 -9.05 -29.64 -29.31
C PHE A 210 -8.03 -29.37 -30.44
N THR A 211 -7.70 -30.38 -31.25
CA THR A 211 -6.91 -30.23 -32.48
C THR A 211 -7.75 -30.27 -33.76
N LYS A 212 -9.08 -30.21 -33.63
CA LYS A 212 -10.00 -30.12 -34.76
C LYS A 212 -10.83 -28.84 -34.67
N HIS A 213 -10.66 -27.94 -35.62
CA HIS A 213 -11.40 -26.68 -35.67
C HIS A 213 -12.68 -26.83 -36.49
N GLN A 214 -13.82 -26.44 -35.93
CA GLN A 214 -15.10 -26.51 -36.65
C GLN A 214 -15.56 -25.13 -37.13
N VAL A 215 -16.15 -25.08 -38.33
CA VAL A 215 -16.88 -23.90 -38.78
C VAL A 215 -18.23 -23.84 -38.04
N GLY A 216 -18.56 -22.69 -37.45
CA GLY A 216 -19.86 -22.49 -36.80
C GLY A 216 -19.93 -21.35 -35.80
N PRO A 217 -21.09 -21.19 -35.12
CA PRO A 217 -21.27 -20.14 -34.12
C PRO A 217 -20.39 -20.35 -32.90
N LYS A 218 -20.07 -19.23 -32.22
CA LYS A 218 -19.25 -19.19 -31.00
C LYS A 218 -19.86 -20.02 -29.87
N ASP A 219 -21.17 -19.88 -29.65
CA ASP A 219 -21.87 -20.59 -28.57
C ASP A 219 -22.18 -22.03 -28.99
N GLY A 220 -21.23 -22.92 -28.71
CA GLY A 220 -21.32 -24.35 -28.98
C GLY A 220 -20.84 -25.17 -27.78
N VAL A 221 -20.47 -26.43 -28.03
CA VAL A 221 -19.99 -27.32 -26.97
C VAL A 221 -18.85 -26.66 -26.19
N ALA A 222 -18.97 -26.68 -24.87
CA ALA A 222 -18.01 -26.10 -23.95
C ALA A 222 -17.57 -27.15 -22.93
N ALA A 223 -16.31 -27.07 -22.53
CA ALA A 223 -15.69 -27.92 -21.54
C ALA A 223 -15.27 -27.10 -20.32
N VAL A 224 -15.42 -27.68 -19.14
CA VAL A 224 -14.67 -27.29 -17.95
C VAL A 224 -13.63 -28.39 -17.73
N PHE A 225 -12.35 -28.02 -17.61
CA PHE A 225 -11.25 -28.96 -17.39
C PHE A 225 -11.19 -29.44 -15.92
N ALA A 226 -12.30 -29.98 -15.46
CA ALA A 226 -12.52 -30.43 -14.10
C ALA A 226 -13.55 -31.56 -14.05
N ASP A 227 -13.43 -32.46 -13.07
CA ASP A 227 -14.52 -33.33 -12.62
C ASP A 227 -15.47 -32.52 -11.75
N MET A 228 -16.71 -32.36 -12.21
CA MET A 228 -17.75 -31.63 -11.49
C MET A 228 -18.90 -32.55 -11.10
N ALA A 229 -19.58 -32.22 -9.99
CA ALA A 229 -20.88 -32.80 -9.71
C ALA A 229 -21.85 -32.51 -10.88
N PRO A 230 -22.58 -33.53 -11.40
CA PRO A 230 -23.52 -33.34 -12.49
C PRO A 230 -24.57 -32.27 -12.17
N GLY A 231 -24.93 -31.44 -13.16
CA GLY A 231 -25.97 -30.43 -13.02
C GLY A 231 -25.53 -29.02 -13.41
N GLN A 232 -25.68 -28.05 -12.50
CA GLN A 232 -25.34 -26.65 -12.76
C GLN A 232 -23.83 -26.39 -12.60
N ARG A 233 -23.27 -25.59 -13.52
CA ARG A 233 -21.88 -25.12 -13.45
C ARG A 233 -21.75 -24.03 -12.39
N VAL A 234 -21.31 -24.42 -11.20
CA VAL A 234 -20.97 -23.52 -10.10
C VAL A 234 -19.65 -23.96 -9.47
N LYS A 235 -18.88 -23.01 -8.92
CA LYS A 235 -17.58 -23.26 -8.26
C LYS A 235 -17.65 -24.41 -7.27
N LYS A 236 -18.67 -24.43 -6.42
CA LYS A 236 -18.87 -25.44 -5.36
C LYS A 236 -19.06 -26.86 -5.87
N ALA A 237 -19.43 -27.03 -7.14
CA ALA A 237 -19.62 -28.34 -7.77
C ALA A 237 -18.31 -28.97 -8.26
N VAL A 238 -17.19 -28.24 -8.29
CA VAL A 238 -15.90 -28.77 -8.74
C VAL A 238 -15.31 -29.70 -7.68
N LYS A 239 -15.01 -30.95 -8.07
CA LYS A 239 -14.37 -31.97 -7.24
C LYS A 239 -12.86 -32.00 -7.45
N SER A 240 -12.41 -31.92 -8.70
CA SER A 240 -11.00 -31.85 -9.05
C SER A 240 -10.77 -31.17 -10.39
N CYS A 241 -9.65 -30.46 -10.54
CA CYS A 241 -9.24 -29.86 -11.82
C CYS A 241 -8.23 -30.79 -12.51
N THR A 242 -8.39 -31.02 -13.81
CA THR A 242 -7.66 -32.05 -14.56
C THR A 242 -6.74 -31.50 -15.65
N ALA A 243 -6.95 -30.25 -16.08
CA ALA A 243 -6.04 -29.49 -16.93
C ALA A 243 -6.06 -28.00 -16.55
N ILE A 244 -5.00 -27.29 -16.91
CA ILE A 244 -4.95 -25.83 -16.83
C ILE A 244 -5.41 -25.27 -18.16
N GLY A 245 -6.38 -24.34 -18.14
CA GLY A 245 -6.84 -23.62 -19.33
C GLY A 245 -6.56 -22.13 -19.18
N LEU A 246 -5.95 -21.51 -20.19
CA LEU A 246 -5.70 -20.07 -20.26
C LEU A 246 -6.33 -19.49 -21.53
N ASP A 247 -7.05 -18.37 -21.39
CA ASP A 247 -7.44 -17.51 -22.51
C ASP A 247 -6.43 -16.35 -22.59
N ILE A 248 -5.75 -16.21 -23.73
CA ILE A 248 -4.72 -15.22 -24.04
C ILE A 248 -5.29 -14.32 -25.16
N ASP A 249 -5.93 -13.21 -24.75
CA ASP A 249 -6.78 -12.37 -25.62
C ASP A 249 -6.19 -10.98 -25.92
N ASN A 250 -4.90 -10.80 -25.65
CA ASN A 250 -4.15 -9.55 -25.64
C ASN A 250 -3.28 -9.31 -26.88
N GLY A 251 -3.27 -10.23 -27.85
CA GLY A 251 -2.57 -10.01 -29.12
C GLY A 251 -1.14 -10.53 -29.20
N VAL A 252 -0.67 -11.30 -28.21
CA VAL A 252 0.66 -11.93 -28.28
C VAL A 252 0.76 -12.82 -29.54
N PRO A 253 1.77 -12.63 -30.40
CA PRO A 253 1.91 -13.40 -31.63
C PRO A 253 2.04 -14.91 -31.41
N SER A 254 1.45 -15.69 -32.32
CA SER A 254 1.46 -17.15 -32.29
C SER A 254 2.87 -17.76 -32.16
N ALA A 255 3.86 -17.20 -32.86
CA ALA A 255 5.24 -17.70 -32.83
C ALA A 255 5.90 -17.52 -31.46
N VAL A 256 5.62 -16.40 -30.77
CA VAL A 256 6.12 -16.12 -29.42
C VAL A 256 5.51 -17.11 -28.43
N LEU A 257 4.19 -17.33 -28.52
CA LEU A 257 3.50 -18.34 -27.71
C LEU A 257 4.03 -19.75 -27.97
N ASP A 258 4.20 -20.13 -29.23
CA ASP A 258 4.66 -21.46 -29.59
C ASP A 258 6.07 -21.73 -29.07
N LYS A 259 6.97 -20.73 -29.14
CA LYS A 259 8.32 -20.82 -28.56
C LYS A 259 8.27 -20.96 -27.03
N ALA A 260 7.44 -20.17 -26.35
CA ALA A 260 7.28 -20.24 -24.90
C ALA A 260 6.70 -21.60 -24.44
N ILE A 261 5.69 -22.11 -25.14
CA ILE A 261 5.06 -23.40 -24.83
C ILE A 261 6.00 -24.57 -25.15
N ALA A 262 6.75 -24.52 -26.24
CA ALA A 262 7.73 -25.55 -26.58
C ALA A 262 8.79 -25.71 -25.48
N LYS A 263 9.24 -24.60 -24.88
CA LYS A 263 10.17 -24.60 -23.73
C LYS A 263 9.59 -25.29 -22.49
N LEU A 264 8.27 -25.35 -22.34
CA LEU A 264 7.63 -26.06 -21.22
C LEU A 264 7.90 -27.58 -21.29
N GLY A 265 8.14 -28.13 -22.49
CA GLY A 265 8.49 -29.54 -22.68
C GLY A 265 7.37 -30.52 -22.29
N CYS A 266 6.12 -30.09 -22.28
CA CYS A 266 4.97 -30.88 -21.83
C CYS A 266 3.90 -31.01 -22.92
N LEU A 267 2.98 -31.96 -22.78
CA LEU A 267 1.76 -32.01 -23.60
C LEU A 267 0.99 -30.70 -23.45
N ALA A 268 0.80 -29.97 -24.54
CA ALA A 268 0.01 -28.75 -24.57
C ALA A 268 -0.70 -28.58 -25.91
N ILE A 269 -1.84 -27.89 -25.89
CA ILE A 269 -2.63 -27.57 -27.09
C ILE A 269 -2.88 -26.07 -27.08
N ARG A 270 -2.39 -25.37 -28.10
CA ARG A 270 -2.74 -23.98 -28.38
C ARG A 270 -3.73 -23.95 -29.53
N THR A 271 -4.86 -23.27 -29.37
CA THR A 271 -5.88 -23.12 -30.41
C THR A 271 -6.39 -21.68 -30.45
N SER A 272 -6.61 -21.14 -31.64
CA SER A 272 -7.25 -19.83 -31.81
C SER A 272 -8.67 -19.80 -31.25
N THR A 273 -9.06 -18.69 -30.62
CA THR A 273 -10.45 -18.50 -30.18
C THR A 273 -11.34 -18.09 -31.36
N HIS A 274 -12.68 -18.14 -31.19
CA HIS A 274 -13.61 -17.66 -32.22
C HIS A 274 -13.42 -16.19 -32.60
N SER A 275 -12.80 -15.40 -31.71
CA SER A 275 -12.53 -13.97 -31.93
C SER A 275 -11.10 -13.67 -32.41
N HIS A 276 -10.37 -14.70 -32.82
CA HIS A 276 -9.04 -14.59 -33.42
C HIS A 276 -9.06 -13.75 -34.71
N MET A 277 -8.07 -12.87 -34.87
CA MET A 277 -7.89 -11.94 -35.99
C MET A 277 -9.10 -11.01 -36.23
N LYS A 278 -9.89 -10.74 -35.19
CA LYS A 278 -10.85 -9.63 -35.27
C LYS A 278 -10.09 -8.30 -35.30
N THR A 279 -10.58 -7.38 -36.11
CA THR A 279 -10.01 -6.04 -36.30
C THR A 279 -10.79 -4.96 -35.56
N ARG A 280 -11.77 -5.37 -34.75
CA ARG A 280 -12.64 -4.47 -33.99
C ARG A 280 -12.89 -5.07 -32.62
N SER A 281 -12.72 -4.26 -31.58
CA SER A 281 -12.96 -4.63 -30.19
C SER A 281 -13.89 -3.63 -29.51
N GLU A 282 -14.76 -4.14 -28.66
CA GLU A 282 -15.70 -3.36 -27.84
C GLU A 282 -15.27 -3.42 -26.38
N ILE A 283 -15.00 -2.26 -25.79
CA ILE A 283 -14.57 -2.08 -24.40
C ILE A 283 -15.66 -1.35 -23.64
N ILE A 284 -16.05 -1.83 -22.45
CA ILE A 284 -17.07 -1.14 -21.64
C ILE A 284 -16.57 0.26 -21.25
N LYS A 285 -17.32 1.32 -21.60
CA LYS A 285 -16.92 2.73 -21.41
C LYS A 285 -16.55 3.05 -19.96
N ASP A 286 -17.33 2.55 -19.00
CA ASP A 286 -17.05 2.72 -17.57
C ASP A 286 -15.67 2.19 -17.15
N ARG A 287 -15.11 1.21 -17.85
CA ARG A 287 -13.76 0.69 -17.54
C ARG A 287 -12.68 1.68 -17.95
N VAL A 288 -12.86 2.34 -19.10
CA VAL A 288 -11.95 3.37 -19.62
C VAL A 288 -12.04 4.63 -18.74
N LEU A 289 -13.26 5.09 -18.40
CA LEU A 289 -13.44 6.26 -17.54
C LEU A 289 -13.05 6.03 -16.08
N LYS A 290 -13.12 4.79 -15.57
CA LYS A 290 -12.52 4.46 -14.27
C LYS A 290 -11.00 4.50 -14.28
N TYR A 291 -10.38 4.32 -15.45
CA TYR A 291 -8.93 4.35 -15.60
C TYR A 291 -8.41 5.79 -15.67
N ARG A 292 -9.10 6.68 -16.39
CA ARG A 292 -8.82 8.12 -16.47
C ARG A 292 -10.10 8.93 -16.19
N PRO A 293 -10.47 9.12 -14.91
CA PRO A 293 -11.69 9.86 -14.52
C PRO A 293 -11.74 11.32 -14.97
N GLU A 294 -10.58 11.91 -15.21
CA GLU A 294 -10.37 13.29 -15.65
C GLU A 294 -10.51 13.49 -17.17
N ALA A 295 -10.61 12.42 -17.96
CA ALA A 295 -10.71 12.51 -19.42
C ALA A 295 -12.05 13.15 -19.82
N SER A 296 -11.98 14.31 -20.48
CA SER A 296 -13.18 15.03 -20.98
C SER A 296 -13.82 14.34 -22.19
N GLU A 297 -13.02 13.65 -23.00
CA GLU A 297 -13.45 12.84 -24.14
C GLU A 297 -12.62 11.55 -24.21
N ILE A 298 -13.15 10.52 -24.87
CA ILE A 298 -12.42 9.28 -25.14
C ILE A 298 -11.89 9.36 -26.57
N ASP A 299 -10.57 9.31 -26.71
CA ASP A 299 -9.85 9.35 -27.98
C ASP A 299 -8.93 8.13 -28.13
N THR A 300 -8.21 8.07 -29.26
CA THR A 300 -7.28 6.98 -29.55
C THR A 300 -6.17 6.87 -28.51
N ASP A 301 -5.62 8.00 -28.05
CA ASP A 301 -4.48 8.01 -27.12
C ASP A 301 -4.87 7.46 -25.75
N LEU A 302 -6.03 7.87 -25.22
CA LEU A 302 -6.58 7.31 -23.99
C LEU A 302 -6.86 5.81 -24.13
N MET A 303 -7.34 5.38 -25.29
CA MET A 303 -7.61 3.97 -25.54
C MET A 303 -6.32 3.14 -25.63
N VAL A 304 -5.28 3.63 -26.32
CA VAL A 304 -3.96 2.98 -26.36
C VAL A 304 -3.39 2.86 -24.96
N GLU A 305 -3.46 3.93 -24.17
CA GLU A 305 -3.00 3.94 -22.78
C GLU A 305 -3.76 2.92 -21.91
N PHE A 306 -5.09 2.90 -21.99
CA PHE A 306 -5.92 1.95 -21.25
C PHE A 306 -5.61 0.50 -21.65
N LEU A 307 -5.50 0.22 -22.95
CA LEU A 307 -5.25 -1.13 -23.47
C LEU A 307 -3.84 -1.62 -23.10
N ARG A 308 -2.85 -0.73 -23.04
CA ARG A 308 -1.49 -1.04 -22.54
C ARG A 308 -1.49 -1.36 -21.06
N ASP A 309 -2.03 -0.46 -20.23
CA ASP A 309 -1.84 -0.52 -18.77
C ASP A 309 -2.81 -1.48 -18.08
N LYS A 310 -4.02 -1.64 -18.60
CA LYS A 310 -5.07 -2.46 -17.99
C LYS A 310 -5.33 -3.77 -18.70
N GLU A 311 -5.37 -3.77 -20.03
CA GLU A 311 -5.62 -4.99 -20.82
C GLU A 311 -4.33 -5.70 -21.23
N ARG A 312 -3.16 -5.06 -21.09
CA ARG A 312 -1.82 -5.59 -21.41
C ARG A 312 -1.73 -6.08 -22.86
N TRP A 313 -2.26 -5.29 -23.78
CA TRP A 313 -2.19 -5.60 -25.22
C TRP A 313 -0.75 -5.54 -25.71
N ASP A 314 -0.44 -6.39 -26.69
CA ASP A 314 0.85 -6.40 -27.36
C ASP A 314 1.10 -5.08 -28.11
N GLU A 315 2.31 -4.55 -28.03
CA GLU A 315 2.66 -3.23 -28.57
C GLU A 315 2.47 -3.18 -30.10
N SER A 316 2.64 -4.31 -30.81
CA SER A 316 2.39 -4.39 -32.26
C SER A 316 0.92 -4.12 -32.62
N VAL A 317 -0.02 -4.51 -31.75
CA VAL A 317 -1.46 -4.26 -31.93
C VAL A 317 -1.80 -2.84 -31.48
N LEU A 318 -1.24 -2.39 -30.35
CA LEU A 318 -1.46 -1.05 -29.79
C LEU A 318 -1.15 0.07 -30.78
N LYS A 319 -0.06 -0.07 -31.55
CA LYS A 319 0.34 0.90 -32.61
C LYS A 319 -0.68 1.08 -33.73
N THR A 320 -1.64 0.15 -33.84
CA THR A 320 -2.67 0.16 -34.90
C THR A 320 -4.07 0.49 -34.37
N VAL A 321 -4.18 0.78 -33.06
CA VAL A 321 -5.47 1.08 -32.43
C VAL A 321 -5.95 2.45 -32.89
N GLU A 322 -7.21 2.52 -33.29
CA GLU A 322 -7.92 3.75 -33.60
C GLU A 322 -9.27 3.74 -32.89
N TYR A 323 -9.59 4.84 -32.20
CA TYR A 323 -10.92 5.03 -31.63
C TYR A 323 -11.95 5.30 -32.73
N VAL A 324 -13.07 4.57 -32.68
CA VAL A 324 -14.14 4.65 -33.69
C VAL A 324 -15.35 5.42 -33.16
N GLY A 325 -15.71 5.21 -31.89
CA GLY A 325 -16.92 5.79 -31.32
C GLY A 325 -17.52 4.97 -30.20
N GLU A 326 -18.69 5.40 -29.73
CA GLU A 326 -19.43 4.75 -28.66
C GLU A 326 -20.73 4.15 -29.16
N GLU A 327 -21.04 2.94 -28.71
CA GLU A 327 -22.28 2.25 -29.04
C GLU A 327 -22.94 1.76 -27.74
N HIS A 328 -24.26 1.81 -27.66
CA HIS A 328 -25.02 1.24 -26.54
C HIS A 328 -25.57 -0.12 -26.97
N ASN A 329 -25.12 -1.19 -26.31
CA ASN A 329 -25.61 -2.54 -26.53
C ASN A 329 -25.97 -3.25 -25.21
N GLU A 330 -26.28 -4.54 -25.26
CA GLU A 330 -26.70 -5.35 -24.09
C GLU A 330 -25.66 -5.38 -22.94
N LYS A 331 -24.41 -4.97 -23.19
CA LYS A 331 -23.35 -4.85 -22.18
C LYS A 331 -23.23 -3.43 -21.58
N GLY A 332 -24.11 -2.51 -21.96
CA GLY A 332 -24.05 -1.09 -21.61
C GLY A 332 -23.42 -0.25 -22.71
N ILE A 333 -22.88 0.92 -22.34
CA ILE A 333 -22.15 1.79 -23.27
C ILE A 333 -20.76 1.20 -23.48
N VAL A 334 -20.43 0.89 -24.74
CA VAL A 334 -19.12 0.37 -25.14
C VAL A 334 -18.41 1.37 -26.03
N VAL A 335 -17.13 1.55 -25.77
CA VAL A 335 -16.15 2.21 -26.63
C VAL A 335 -15.67 1.20 -27.66
N THR A 336 -15.75 1.57 -28.92
CA THR A 336 -15.29 0.76 -30.04
C THR A 336 -13.94 1.26 -30.52
N VAL A 337 -13.01 0.32 -30.70
CA VAL A 337 -11.73 0.57 -31.35
C VAL A 337 -11.54 -0.37 -32.55
N THR A 338 -10.94 0.14 -33.61
CA THR A 338 -10.34 -0.64 -34.70
C THR A 338 -8.87 -0.88 -34.41
N HIS A 339 -8.36 -2.01 -34.88
CA HIS A 339 -6.95 -2.37 -34.77
C HIS A 339 -6.61 -3.43 -35.83
N ALA A 340 -5.33 -3.65 -36.08
CA ALA A 340 -4.86 -4.81 -36.84
C ALA A 340 -5.40 -6.11 -36.22
N GLY A 341 -5.60 -7.15 -37.03
CA GLY A 341 -6.23 -8.38 -36.56
C GLY A 341 -5.54 -8.92 -35.31
N ILE A 342 -6.25 -8.98 -34.18
CA ILE A 342 -5.65 -9.34 -32.90
C ILE A 342 -5.56 -10.87 -32.74
N PRO A 343 -4.36 -11.44 -32.52
CA PRO A 343 -4.22 -12.84 -32.20
C PRO A 343 -4.85 -13.15 -30.83
N LYS A 344 -5.84 -14.06 -30.81
CA LYS A 344 -6.47 -14.55 -29.58
C LYS A 344 -6.38 -16.06 -29.50
N HIS A 345 -5.80 -16.56 -28.41
CA HIS A 345 -5.45 -17.96 -28.26
C HIS A 345 -5.95 -18.54 -26.95
N ARG A 346 -6.13 -19.85 -26.97
CA ARG A 346 -6.43 -20.67 -25.81
C ARG A 346 -5.34 -21.69 -25.67
N LEU A 347 -4.79 -21.80 -24.46
CA LEU A 347 -3.80 -22.79 -24.10
C LEU A 347 -4.44 -23.81 -23.15
N ILE A 348 -4.22 -25.09 -23.43
CA ILE A 348 -4.68 -26.21 -22.61
C ILE A 348 -3.47 -27.05 -22.25
N VAL A 349 -3.24 -27.24 -20.96
CA VAL A 349 -2.10 -28.00 -20.41
C VAL A 349 -2.64 -29.09 -19.47
N PRO A 350 -2.78 -30.34 -19.93
CA PRO A 350 -3.24 -31.46 -19.11
C PRO A 350 -2.30 -31.76 -17.95
N LEU A 351 -2.87 -31.98 -16.76
CA LEU A 351 -2.10 -32.32 -15.56
C LEU A 351 -1.77 -33.82 -15.50
N ASN A 352 -0.58 -34.16 -15.03
CA ASN A 352 -0.22 -35.56 -14.73
C ASN A 352 -1.04 -36.11 -13.54
N GLU A 353 -1.27 -35.29 -12.51
CA GLU A 353 -2.12 -35.59 -11.36
C GLU A 353 -3.22 -34.53 -11.23
N PRO A 354 -4.51 -34.90 -11.12
CA PRO A 354 -5.58 -33.95 -10.88
C PRO A 354 -5.38 -33.16 -9.59
N PHE A 355 -5.77 -31.90 -9.59
CA PHE A 355 -5.87 -31.07 -8.39
C PHE A 355 -7.19 -31.39 -7.68
N VAL A 356 -7.17 -32.27 -6.68
CA VAL A 356 -8.37 -32.73 -5.97
C VAL A 356 -8.74 -31.74 -4.86
N ILE A 357 -9.89 -31.09 -4.97
CA ILE A 357 -10.30 -30.01 -4.06
C ILE A 357 -10.37 -30.49 -2.60
N ALA A 358 -10.77 -31.74 -2.36
CA ALA A 358 -10.85 -32.33 -1.02
C ALA A 358 -9.48 -32.58 -0.38
N ASP A 359 -8.43 -32.75 -1.19
CA ASP A 359 -7.09 -33.13 -0.71
C ASP A 359 -6.18 -31.90 -0.51
N GLU A 360 -6.58 -30.76 -1.05
CA GLU A 360 -5.71 -29.57 -1.18
C GLU A 360 -5.90 -28.53 -0.07
N GLY A 361 -6.91 -28.68 0.81
CA GLY A 361 -7.13 -27.73 1.92
C GLY A 361 -8.12 -28.26 2.97
N ARG A 362 -8.15 -27.64 4.16
CA ARG A 362 -9.09 -28.03 5.23
C ARG A 362 -10.52 -27.62 4.89
N THR A 363 -10.67 -26.57 4.08
CA THR A 363 -11.94 -26.11 3.57
C THR A 363 -11.90 -26.00 2.05
N GLN A 364 -13.07 -26.14 1.41
CA GLN A 364 -13.22 -25.96 -0.03
C GLN A 364 -12.74 -24.56 -0.49
N MET A 365 -12.91 -23.54 0.35
CA MET A 365 -12.47 -22.17 0.06
C MET A 365 -10.93 -22.05 0.01
N GLU A 366 -10.22 -22.72 0.92
CA GLU A 366 -8.75 -22.77 0.91
C GLU A 366 -8.22 -23.49 -0.35
N ALA A 367 -8.80 -24.64 -0.70
CA ALA A 367 -8.43 -25.37 -1.91
C ALA A 367 -8.71 -24.56 -3.19
N MET A 368 -9.83 -23.82 -3.24
CA MET A 368 -10.13 -22.90 -4.35
C MET A 368 -9.14 -21.73 -4.43
N ALA A 369 -8.72 -21.18 -3.29
CA ALA A 369 -7.70 -20.13 -3.26
C ALA A 369 -6.33 -20.64 -3.73
N LYS A 370 -5.98 -21.88 -3.42
CA LYS A 370 -4.77 -22.55 -3.95
C LYS A 370 -4.87 -22.77 -5.46
N TRP A 371 -6.01 -23.26 -5.96
CA TRP A 371 -6.22 -23.41 -7.40
C TRP A 371 -6.07 -22.09 -8.15
N ALA A 372 -6.59 -20.98 -7.62
CA ALA A 372 -6.47 -19.68 -8.27
C ALA A 372 -5.01 -19.25 -8.56
N LYS A 373 -4.04 -19.78 -7.78
CA LYS A 373 -2.61 -19.55 -7.99
C LYS A 373 -2.02 -20.41 -9.12
N VAL A 374 -2.64 -21.54 -9.47
CA VAL A 374 -2.13 -22.51 -10.45
C VAL A 374 -2.11 -21.94 -11.89
N PRO A 375 -3.23 -21.45 -12.46
CA PRO A 375 -3.21 -20.81 -13.79
C PRO A 375 -2.33 -19.56 -13.83
N ALA A 376 -2.29 -18.78 -12.73
CA ALA A 376 -1.47 -17.58 -12.64
C ALA A 376 0.04 -17.93 -12.68
N ALA A 377 0.46 -18.94 -11.92
CA ALA A 377 1.86 -19.40 -11.91
C ALA A 377 2.28 -19.94 -13.28
N LEU A 378 1.41 -20.67 -13.98
CA LEU A 378 1.71 -21.14 -15.35
C LEU A 378 1.85 -19.96 -16.32
N ALA A 379 0.98 -18.96 -16.26
CA ALA A 379 1.08 -17.77 -17.11
C ALA A 379 2.36 -16.97 -16.84
N THR A 380 2.76 -16.85 -15.56
CA THR A 380 4.06 -16.26 -15.18
C THR A 380 5.23 -17.06 -15.72
N LEU A 381 5.20 -18.40 -15.60
CA LEU A 381 6.25 -19.28 -16.12
C LEU A 381 6.43 -19.15 -17.65
N LEU A 382 5.33 -18.94 -18.38
CA LEU A 382 5.34 -18.74 -19.82
C LEU A 382 5.63 -17.27 -20.22
N ALA A 383 5.74 -16.36 -19.25
CA ALA A 383 5.87 -14.91 -19.46
C ALA A 383 4.75 -14.31 -20.31
N VAL A 384 3.51 -14.81 -20.17
CA VAL A 384 2.34 -14.34 -20.95
C VAL A 384 1.27 -13.72 -20.06
N PRO A 385 0.63 -12.61 -20.47
CA PRO A 385 -0.58 -12.13 -19.81
C PRO A 385 -1.78 -13.04 -20.14
N PHE A 386 -2.78 -13.09 -19.26
CA PHE A 386 -3.95 -13.96 -19.43
C PHE A 386 -5.21 -13.35 -18.80
N ASP A 387 -6.40 -13.83 -19.22
CA ASP A 387 -7.67 -13.46 -18.60
C ASP A 387 -7.76 -14.02 -17.17
N ARG A 388 -7.81 -13.12 -16.17
CA ARG A 388 -7.86 -13.51 -14.75
C ARG A 388 -9.03 -14.42 -14.39
N SER A 389 -10.11 -14.44 -15.17
CA SER A 389 -11.22 -15.37 -14.95
C SER A 389 -10.84 -16.84 -15.15
N CYS A 390 -9.69 -17.15 -15.77
CA CYS A 390 -9.10 -18.49 -15.82
C CYS A 390 -8.69 -19.03 -14.44
N THR A 391 -8.56 -18.17 -13.42
CA THR A 391 -8.33 -18.60 -12.02
C THR A 391 -9.55 -19.25 -11.37
N ASP A 392 -10.73 -19.16 -12.00
CA ASP A 392 -11.95 -19.83 -11.57
C ASP A 392 -11.91 -21.32 -11.94
N PRO A 393 -11.98 -22.27 -10.99
CA PRO A 393 -11.97 -23.71 -11.29
C PRO A 393 -13.19 -24.17 -12.08
N SER A 394 -14.25 -23.35 -12.18
CA SER A 394 -15.45 -23.60 -12.99
C SER A 394 -15.46 -22.83 -14.31
N ARG A 395 -14.34 -22.22 -14.71
CA ARG A 395 -14.20 -21.53 -16.01
C ARG A 395 -14.48 -22.51 -17.15
N LEU A 396 -15.40 -22.11 -18.03
CA LEU A 396 -15.68 -22.86 -19.25
C LEU A 396 -14.75 -22.40 -20.37
N PHE A 397 -14.45 -23.32 -21.27
CA PHE A 397 -13.69 -23.11 -22.49
C PHE A 397 -14.44 -23.75 -23.65
N TYR A 398 -14.71 -22.97 -24.70
CA TYR A 398 -15.35 -23.49 -25.90
C TYR A 398 -14.41 -24.46 -26.66
N THR A 399 -14.96 -25.49 -27.29
CA THR A 399 -14.19 -26.29 -28.26
C THR A 399 -13.80 -25.44 -29.48
N PRO A 400 -12.69 -25.73 -30.18
CA PRO A 400 -12.17 -24.91 -31.27
C PRO A 400 -13.20 -24.67 -32.39
N ARG A 401 -13.60 -23.41 -32.56
CA ARG A 401 -14.64 -23.00 -33.54
C ARG A 401 -14.39 -21.62 -34.11
N HIS A 402 -14.56 -21.44 -35.43
CA HIS A 402 -14.41 -20.17 -36.13
C HIS A 402 -15.62 -19.88 -37.02
N ALA A 403 -15.86 -18.60 -37.31
CA ALA A 403 -16.87 -18.20 -38.29
C ALA A 403 -16.40 -18.56 -39.71
N GLU A 404 -17.34 -18.83 -40.61
CA GLU A 404 -17.02 -19.17 -42.00
C GLU A 404 -16.10 -18.11 -42.64
N GLY A 405 -15.03 -18.57 -43.31
CA GLY A 405 -14.04 -17.71 -43.97
C GLY A 405 -13.05 -17.00 -43.05
N ARG A 406 -13.06 -17.22 -41.72
CA ARG A 406 -12.07 -16.66 -40.79
C ARG A 406 -10.85 -17.59 -40.64
N PRO A 407 -9.62 -17.04 -40.55
CA PRO A 407 -8.43 -17.84 -40.31
C PRO A 407 -8.47 -18.44 -38.91
N PHE A 408 -7.82 -19.59 -38.76
CA PHE A 408 -7.62 -20.24 -37.47
C PHE A 408 -6.25 -20.89 -37.43
N GLU A 409 -5.74 -21.09 -36.22
CA GLU A 409 -4.46 -21.74 -35.98
C GLU A 409 -4.58 -22.70 -34.80
N ILE A 410 -3.91 -23.84 -34.92
CA ILE A 410 -3.74 -24.79 -33.83
C ILE A 410 -2.30 -25.28 -33.81
N SER A 411 -1.67 -25.24 -32.65
CA SER A 411 -0.35 -25.82 -32.40
C SER A 411 -0.47 -26.92 -31.36
N LEU A 412 0.17 -28.06 -31.62
CA LEU A 412 0.23 -29.21 -30.73
C LEU A 412 1.67 -29.41 -30.26
N PHE A 413 1.84 -29.62 -28.97
CA PHE A 413 3.12 -29.88 -28.35
C PHE A 413 3.04 -31.24 -27.69
N GLY A 414 3.81 -32.23 -28.17
CA GLY A 414 3.97 -33.50 -27.47
C GLY A 414 5.02 -33.42 -26.37
N GLY A 415 4.91 -34.33 -25.40
CA GLY A 415 5.72 -34.39 -24.19
C GLY A 415 4.95 -35.01 -23.01
N PRO A 416 5.58 -35.22 -21.84
CA PRO A 416 4.90 -35.70 -20.64
C PRO A 416 3.72 -34.80 -20.23
N LEU A 417 2.77 -35.36 -19.49
CA LEU A 417 1.71 -34.57 -18.86
C LEU A 417 2.32 -33.61 -17.82
N PHE A 418 1.72 -32.43 -17.68
CA PHE A 418 2.30 -31.37 -16.87
C PHE A 418 2.29 -31.71 -15.38
N GLU A 419 3.46 -31.68 -14.74
CA GLU A 419 3.57 -31.93 -13.32
C GLU A 419 3.40 -30.60 -12.56
N ARG A 420 2.20 -30.37 -12.01
CA ARG A 420 1.88 -29.12 -11.30
C ARG A 420 2.83 -28.76 -10.16
N ARG A 421 3.60 -29.72 -9.61
CA ARG A 421 4.62 -29.47 -8.58
C ARG A 421 5.78 -28.62 -9.11
N GLN A 422 5.95 -28.54 -10.43
CA GLN A 422 6.88 -27.63 -11.09
C GLN A 422 6.45 -26.16 -10.97
N LEU A 423 5.17 -25.89 -10.67
CA LEU A 423 4.69 -24.54 -10.41
C LEU A 423 4.97 -24.15 -8.96
N GLN A 424 5.57 -22.97 -8.78
CA GLN A 424 5.69 -22.34 -7.48
C GLN A 424 4.33 -21.69 -7.12
N LEU A 425 3.48 -22.43 -6.42
CA LEU A 425 2.12 -22.02 -6.05
C LEU A 425 2.06 -21.24 -4.74
N GLU A 426 3.05 -21.43 -3.88
CA GLU A 426 3.25 -20.56 -2.74
C GLU A 426 3.97 -19.33 -3.28
N ASN A 427 3.46 -18.15 -2.93
CA ASN A 427 4.34 -16.99 -2.99
C ASN A 427 5.53 -17.41 -2.14
N VAL A 428 6.76 -17.36 -2.64
CA VAL A 428 7.93 -17.83 -1.89
C VAL A 428 7.96 -17.17 -0.50
N PHE A 429 7.35 -15.98 -0.37
CA PHE A 429 7.04 -15.31 0.89
C PHE A 429 6.14 -16.06 1.90
N ASP A 430 5.11 -16.80 1.50
CA ASP A 430 4.26 -17.58 2.41
C ASP A 430 4.98 -18.85 2.91
N ALA A 431 5.77 -19.49 2.04
CA ALA A 431 6.55 -20.69 2.37
C ALA A 431 7.77 -20.34 3.24
N VAL A 432 8.49 -19.28 2.87
CA VAL A 432 9.70 -18.85 3.57
C VAL A 432 9.33 -18.14 4.89
N ALA A 433 8.18 -17.45 4.99
CA ALA A 433 7.63 -17.02 6.29
C ALA A 433 7.44 -18.18 7.28
N SER A 434 7.16 -19.40 6.79
CA SER A 434 7.07 -20.60 7.62
C SER A 434 8.43 -21.24 7.95
N ASP A 435 9.43 -21.15 7.05
CA ASP A 435 10.78 -21.71 7.23
C ASP A 435 11.78 -20.78 7.95
N PHE A 436 11.50 -19.48 8.06
CA PHE A 436 12.37 -18.48 8.71
C PHE A 436 12.58 -18.68 10.21
N THR A 437 11.83 -19.58 10.86
CA THR A 437 12.02 -19.90 12.29
C THR A 437 13.21 -20.82 12.57
N LYS A 438 13.90 -21.35 11.55
CA LYS A 438 14.89 -22.44 11.75
C LYS A 438 16.38 -22.10 11.52
N GLY A 439 16.75 -20.95 10.94
CA GLY A 439 18.11 -20.78 10.35
C GLY A 439 19.08 -19.74 10.94
N ASN A 440 18.63 -18.59 11.44
CA ASN A 440 19.48 -17.38 11.46
C ASN A 440 20.47 -17.25 12.64
N GLY A 441 20.69 -18.31 13.43
CA GLY A 441 21.63 -18.31 14.56
C GLY A 441 23.07 -18.73 14.25
N LYS A 442 23.40 -19.12 13.00
CA LYS A 442 24.65 -19.83 12.67
C LYS A 442 25.60 -19.16 11.67
N SER A 443 25.23 -18.01 11.08
CA SER A 443 26.11 -17.32 10.13
C SER A 443 27.43 -16.85 10.78
N LYS A 444 28.54 -16.99 10.05
CA LYS A 444 29.92 -16.70 10.50
C LYS A 444 30.55 -15.48 9.81
N SER A 445 29.81 -14.75 8.98
CA SER A 445 30.32 -13.63 8.15
C SER A 445 30.92 -12.51 8.99
N VAL A 446 31.92 -11.86 8.40
CA VAL A 446 32.78 -10.86 9.04
C VAL A 446 33.04 -9.73 8.05
N THR A 447 33.02 -8.46 8.48
CA THR A 447 33.41 -7.31 7.62
C THR A 447 34.94 -7.31 7.37
N PRO A 448 35.47 -6.49 6.43
CA PRO A 448 36.92 -6.40 6.17
C PRO A 448 37.77 -6.13 7.41
N GLU A 449 37.22 -5.41 8.39
CA GLU A 449 37.90 -5.10 9.66
C GLU A 449 37.70 -6.17 10.76
N GLY A 450 37.08 -7.31 10.44
CA GLY A 450 37.02 -8.46 11.33
C GLY A 450 35.88 -8.47 12.36
N LYS A 451 34.86 -7.61 12.24
CA LYS A 451 33.65 -7.65 13.10
C LYS A 451 32.63 -8.68 12.60
N LYS A 452 32.19 -9.59 13.50
CA LYS A 452 31.15 -10.60 13.19
C LYS A 452 29.77 -9.96 13.15
N LEU A 453 29.17 -9.87 11.96
CA LEU A 453 27.82 -9.31 11.77
C LEU A 453 26.73 -10.06 12.53
N GLY A 454 26.96 -11.32 12.91
CA GLY A 454 26.00 -12.09 13.73
C GLY A 454 25.67 -11.48 15.09
N LYS A 455 26.51 -10.60 15.67
CA LYS A 455 26.15 -9.82 16.87
C LYS A 455 25.35 -8.55 16.53
N TRP A 456 25.77 -7.84 15.48
CA TRP A 456 25.06 -6.67 14.96
C TRP A 456 23.63 -7.05 14.54
N TRP A 457 23.46 -8.15 13.81
CA TRP A 457 22.18 -8.67 13.36
C TRP A 457 21.17 -8.87 14.49
N LYS A 458 21.61 -9.38 15.64
CA LYS A 458 20.72 -9.58 16.81
C LYS A 458 20.26 -8.27 17.45
N LYS A 459 21.07 -7.20 17.34
CA LYS A 459 20.81 -5.90 17.98
C LYS A 459 20.12 -4.91 17.03
N TYR A 460 20.36 -4.99 15.72
CA TYR A 460 20.08 -3.90 14.79
C TYR A 460 19.41 -4.32 13.47
N ALA A 461 19.40 -5.61 13.09
CA ALA A 461 18.77 -6.01 11.83
C ALA A 461 17.24 -5.85 11.85
N HIS A 462 16.64 -5.76 13.03
CA HIS A 462 15.22 -5.45 13.17
C HIS A 462 15.04 -3.93 13.03
N GLY A 463 14.52 -3.48 11.90
CA GLY A 463 14.39 -2.04 11.59
C GLY A 463 15.47 -1.42 10.71
N PHE A 464 16.44 -2.19 10.19
CA PHE A 464 17.39 -1.69 9.19
C PHE A 464 16.74 -1.56 7.80
N GLN A 465 16.94 -0.43 7.12
CA GLN A 465 16.33 -0.12 5.82
C GLN A 465 17.35 -0.29 4.68
N ILE A 466 17.63 -1.54 4.31
CA ILE A 466 18.66 -1.87 3.30
C ILE A 466 18.38 -1.28 1.91
N MET A 467 17.12 -1.11 1.53
CA MET A 467 16.77 -0.53 0.24
C MET A 467 17.11 0.96 0.21
N ASP A 468 16.81 1.67 1.30
CA ASP A 468 17.11 3.09 1.43
C ASP A 468 18.64 3.32 1.38
N VAL A 469 19.41 2.43 2.02
CA VAL A 469 20.88 2.44 1.94
C VAL A 469 21.39 2.26 0.51
N ILE A 470 20.84 1.29 -0.23
CA ILE A 470 21.29 1.01 -1.60
C ILE A 470 20.90 2.14 -2.54
N GLU A 471 19.72 2.75 -2.36
CA GLU A 471 19.30 3.91 -3.16
C GLU A 471 20.18 5.15 -2.90
N ASP A 472 20.59 5.38 -1.64
CA ASP A 472 21.35 6.58 -1.27
C ASP A 472 22.86 6.46 -1.50
N HIS A 473 23.45 5.26 -1.32
CA HIS A 473 24.90 5.09 -1.34
C HIS A 473 25.43 4.33 -2.57
N CYS A 474 24.65 3.43 -3.17
CA CYS A 474 25.07 2.65 -4.34
C CYS A 474 23.92 2.40 -5.34
N PRO A 475 23.31 3.48 -5.89
CA PRO A 475 22.16 3.36 -6.79
C PRO A 475 22.49 2.61 -8.09
N ASP A 476 23.76 2.58 -8.51
CA ASP A 476 24.28 1.82 -9.64
C ASP A 476 24.19 0.29 -9.44
N LYS A 477 24.08 -0.17 -8.19
CA LYS A 477 23.90 -1.58 -7.83
C LYS A 477 22.44 -2.02 -7.85
N LYS A 478 21.50 -1.10 -8.08
CA LYS A 478 20.07 -1.40 -8.26
C LYS A 478 19.79 -1.77 -9.72
N ARG A 479 19.06 -2.86 -9.95
CA ARG A 479 18.76 -3.38 -11.30
C ARG A 479 17.34 -3.06 -11.77
N SER A 480 16.32 -3.47 -11.01
CA SER A 480 14.92 -3.29 -11.43
C SER A 480 13.95 -3.32 -10.26
N LYS A 481 12.75 -2.74 -10.44
CA LYS A 481 11.73 -2.65 -9.38
C LYS A 481 10.95 -3.95 -9.26
N ALA A 482 10.88 -4.53 -8.06
CA ALA A 482 10.12 -5.75 -7.77
C ALA A 482 8.73 -5.41 -7.17
N THR A 483 7.89 -6.44 -6.95
CA THR A 483 6.55 -6.26 -6.35
C THR A 483 6.61 -5.92 -4.85
N LEU A 484 7.70 -6.33 -4.18
CA LEU A 484 8.08 -5.96 -2.82
C LEU A 484 9.61 -5.79 -2.83
N GLY A 485 10.13 -4.58 -2.60
CA GLY A 485 11.55 -4.26 -2.75
C GLY A 485 12.04 -3.99 -4.18
N PHE A 486 13.35 -4.15 -4.42
CA PHE A 486 13.96 -4.07 -5.75
C PHE A 486 15.08 -5.10 -5.93
N ASN A 487 15.32 -5.46 -7.20
CA ASN A 487 16.44 -6.31 -7.60
C ASN A 487 17.74 -5.50 -7.56
N ILE A 488 18.81 -6.15 -7.13
CA ILE A 488 20.14 -5.58 -6.98
C ILE A 488 21.16 -6.51 -7.65
N GLU A 489 22.34 -6.00 -7.93
CA GLU A 489 23.51 -6.82 -8.21
C GLU A 489 23.73 -7.80 -7.04
N CYS A 490 24.23 -9.01 -7.30
CA CYS A 490 24.58 -9.89 -6.20
C CYS A 490 25.90 -9.44 -5.56
N PRO A 491 26.02 -9.40 -4.23
CA PRO A 491 27.31 -9.10 -3.61
C PRO A 491 28.39 -10.16 -3.92
N PHE A 492 27.99 -11.42 -4.12
CA PHE A 492 28.90 -12.52 -4.50
C PHE A 492 28.81 -12.84 -5.99
N ASP A 493 28.61 -11.82 -6.81
CA ASP A 493 28.45 -12.01 -8.25
C ASP A 493 29.67 -12.72 -8.86
N GLU A 494 30.86 -12.52 -8.32
CA GLU A 494 32.07 -13.23 -8.75
C GLU A 494 32.03 -14.75 -8.51
N GLU A 495 31.16 -15.24 -7.62
CA GLU A 495 30.96 -16.68 -7.38
C GLU A 495 29.89 -17.27 -8.32
N HIS A 496 29.31 -16.46 -9.20
CA HIS A 496 28.34 -16.89 -10.17
C HIS A 496 28.99 -17.26 -11.51
N SER A 497 28.31 -18.10 -12.28
CA SER A 497 28.72 -18.45 -13.64
C SER A 497 28.56 -17.29 -14.64
N ASN A 498 27.79 -16.27 -14.28
CA ASN A 498 27.45 -15.08 -15.08
C ASN A 498 27.89 -13.78 -14.38
N ALA A 499 29.02 -13.81 -13.66
CA ALA A 499 29.57 -12.64 -12.99
C ALA A 499 29.73 -11.43 -13.94
N GLY A 500 29.26 -10.26 -13.52
CA GLY A 500 29.27 -8.99 -14.25
C GLY A 500 28.02 -8.70 -15.08
N ASP A 501 27.05 -9.62 -15.11
CA ASP A 501 25.81 -9.47 -15.89
C ASP A 501 24.88 -8.40 -15.25
N GLN A 502 24.72 -7.28 -15.95
CA GLN A 502 23.89 -6.18 -15.47
C GLN A 502 22.37 -6.45 -15.61
N THR A 503 21.98 -7.49 -16.36
CA THR A 503 20.57 -7.90 -16.51
C THR A 503 20.13 -8.90 -15.44
N ASP A 504 21.08 -9.37 -14.62
CA ASP A 504 20.81 -10.31 -13.54
C ASP A 504 19.93 -9.68 -12.44
N GLY A 505 18.67 -10.11 -12.40
CA GLY A 505 17.69 -9.72 -11.39
C GLY A 505 17.50 -10.76 -10.28
N ALA A 506 18.36 -11.77 -10.16
CA ALA A 506 18.14 -12.90 -9.26
C ALA A 506 18.49 -12.61 -7.80
N CYS A 507 19.16 -11.49 -7.52
CA CYS A 507 19.39 -10.98 -6.17
C CYS A 507 18.43 -9.82 -5.87
N TYR A 508 17.76 -9.87 -4.72
CA TYR A 508 16.77 -8.86 -4.35
C TYR A 508 16.91 -8.43 -2.90
N ALA A 509 16.63 -7.15 -2.65
CA ALA A 509 16.70 -6.50 -1.35
C ALA A 509 15.32 -5.95 -0.93
N VAL A 510 14.98 -6.10 0.36
CA VAL A 510 13.73 -5.64 0.96
C VAL A 510 14.00 -5.00 2.32
N ASN A 511 13.41 -3.84 2.56
CA ASN A 511 13.43 -3.12 3.83
C ASN A 511 12.81 -3.91 4.98
N ALA A 512 13.31 -3.71 6.20
CA ALA A 512 12.76 -4.38 7.39
C ALA A 512 11.29 -4.04 7.66
N ALA A 513 10.85 -2.83 7.29
CA ALA A 513 9.47 -2.38 7.47
C ALA A 513 8.50 -2.92 6.39
N GLU A 514 9.03 -3.31 5.23
CA GLU A 514 8.25 -3.81 4.09
C GLU A 514 8.15 -5.34 4.07
N GLY A 515 9.06 -6.04 4.76
CA GLY A 515 9.02 -7.48 4.98
C GLY A 515 8.08 -7.89 6.12
N GLY A 516 7.36 -9.01 5.95
CA GLY A 516 6.38 -9.50 6.95
C GLY A 516 6.93 -9.97 8.31
N ASN A 517 8.25 -9.86 8.54
CA ASN A 517 8.96 -10.42 9.70
C ASN A 517 9.82 -9.39 10.49
N GLU A 518 9.67 -8.08 10.26
CA GLU A 518 10.40 -7.00 10.96
C GLU A 518 11.94 -6.98 10.77
N TYR A 519 12.49 -7.79 9.86
CA TYR A 519 13.91 -7.83 9.49
C TYR A 519 14.11 -7.48 8.02
N PHE A 520 15.21 -6.80 7.70
CA PHE A 520 15.60 -6.58 6.31
C PHE A 520 16.04 -7.90 5.66
N PHE A 521 15.91 -7.95 4.34
CA PHE A 521 16.12 -9.17 3.59
C PHE A 521 16.97 -8.88 2.35
N VAL A 522 18.02 -9.68 2.14
CA VAL A 522 18.77 -9.73 0.87
C VAL A 522 19.01 -11.19 0.54
N LYS A 523 18.59 -11.64 -0.64
CA LYS A 523 18.83 -13.02 -1.09
C LYS A 523 19.02 -13.08 -2.59
N CYS A 524 19.96 -13.93 -2.97
CA CYS A 524 20.28 -14.27 -4.34
C CYS A 524 19.82 -15.70 -4.64
N GLN A 525 19.29 -15.93 -5.85
CA GLN A 525 18.81 -17.24 -6.31
C GLN A 525 19.89 -18.07 -7.02
N HIS A 526 21.10 -17.54 -7.24
CA HIS A 526 22.20 -18.31 -7.84
C HIS A 526 22.65 -19.48 -6.99
N GLU A 527 23.10 -20.53 -7.67
CA GLU A 527 23.54 -21.79 -7.05
C GLU A 527 24.67 -21.56 -6.03
N GLY A 528 25.66 -20.70 -6.37
CA GLY A 528 26.77 -20.31 -5.49
C GLY A 528 26.33 -19.57 -4.21
N CYS A 529 25.12 -19.01 -4.22
CA CYS A 529 24.55 -18.24 -3.13
C CYS A 529 23.55 -19.02 -2.25
N LYS A 530 23.33 -20.31 -2.52
CA LYS A 530 22.37 -21.15 -1.76
C LYS A 530 22.65 -21.14 -0.26
N ASP A 531 23.92 -21.27 0.12
CA ASP A 531 24.36 -21.35 1.52
C ASP A 531 24.61 -19.97 2.16
N LYS A 532 24.49 -18.88 1.39
CA LYS A 532 24.73 -17.50 1.86
C LYS A 532 23.47 -16.95 2.54
N THR A 533 23.65 -16.38 3.72
CA THR A 533 22.61 -15.70 4.49
C THR A 533 22.55 -14.21 4.15
N ALA A 534 21.47 -13.51 4.53
CA ALA A 534 21.40 -12.06 4.37
C ALA A 534 22.56 -11.32 5.08
N ASN A 535 23.11 -11.89 6.16
CA ASN A 535 24.34 -11.39 6.79
C ASN A 535 25.59 -11.60 5.93
N ASP A 536 25.69 -12.72 5.19
CA ASP A 536 26.80 -12.95 4.28
C ASP A 536 26.74 -11.94 3.13
N MET A 537 25.54 -11.68 2.60
CA MET A 537 25.31 -10.68 1.56
C MET A 537 25.71 -9.29 2.02
N LEU A 538 25.23 -8.86 3.19
CA LEU A 538 25.56 -7.55 3.77
C LEU A 538 27.07 -7.42 4.06
N ALA A 539 27.73 -8.48 4.56
CA ALA A 539 29.17 -8.47 4.80
C ALA A 539 29.94 -8.23 3.50
N LYS A 540 29.49 -8.84 2.41
CA LYS A 540 30.14 -8.72 1.11
C LYS A 540 29.94 -7.34 0.48
N MET A 541 28.74 -6.75 0.58
CA MET A 541 28.49 -5.36 0.16
C MET A 541 29.44 -4.36 0.85
N ILE A 542 29.65 -4.50 2.15
CA ILE A 542 30.60 -3.66 2.91
C ILE A 542 32.05 -3.98 2.49
N THR A 543 32.34 -5.25 2.21
CA THR A 543 33.68 -5.69 1.79
C THR A 543 34.07 -5.13 0.44
N ASP A 544 33.13 -5.10 -0.49
CA ASP A 544 33.32 -4.53 -1.83
C ASP A 544 33.07 -3.02 -1.87
N GLN A 545 32.93 -2.38 -0.70
CA GLN A 545 32.76 -0.93 -0.55
C GLN A 545 31.57 -0.35 -1.31
N TRP A 546 30.44 -1.07 -1.37
CA TRP A 546 29.20 -0.49 -1.90
C TRP A 546 28.74 0.70 -1.07
N PHE A 547 28.98 0.64 0.24
CA PHE A 547 28.74 1.72 1.19
C PHE A 547 29.64 1.52 2.41
N ASP A 548 29.86 2.61 3.16
CA ASP A 548 30.66 2.56 4.39
C ASP A 548 29.93 1.78 5.50
N LYS A 549 30.69 1.12 6.37
CA LYS A 549 30.15 0.38 7.52
C LYS A 549 29.40 1.27 8.51
N ASP A 550 29.71 2.58 8.56
CA ASP A 550 29.09 3.51 9.52
C ASP A 550 27.56 3.62 9.28
N VAL A 551 27.11 3.31 8.06
CA VAL A 551 25.69 3.19 7.68
C VAL A 551 24.95 2.14 8.51
N LEU A 552 25.63 1.09 8.98
CA LEU A 552 25.02 0.04 9.82
C LEU A 552 24.51 0.55 11.17
N THR A 553 24.98 1.71 11.60
CA THR A 553 24.61 2.37 12.86
C THR A 553 24.00 3.75 12.63
N ASP A 554 23.81 4.16 11.38
CA ASP A 554 23.23 5.45 11.04
C ASP A 554 21.73 5.47 11.42
N PRO A 555 21.29 6.43 12.26
CA PRO A 555 19.89 6.56 12.68
C PRO A 555 18.89 6.75 11.53
N ASN A 556 19.32 7.21 10.36
CA ASN A 556 18.46 7.40 9.20
C ASN A 556 18.05 6.06 8.56
N PHE A 557 18.94 5.06 8.61
CA PHE A 557 18.74 3.76 7.99
C PHE A 557 18.53 2.64 9.00
N ASN A 558 18.76 2.90 10.29
CA ASN A 558 18.58 1.95 11.36
C ASN A 558 17.60 2.49 12.40
N ILE A 559 16.35 2.05 12.29
CA ILE A 559 15.25 2.51 13.14
C ILE A 559 15.26 1.78 14.51
N ALA A 560 16.22 0.87 14.74
CA ALA A 560 16.43 0.19 16.01
C ALA A 560 17.30 1.05 16.94
N GLU A 561 16.84 1.29 18.18
CA GLU A 561 17.46 2.18 19.17
C GLU A 561 18.99 1.99 19.34
N ILE A 562 19.76 3.09 19.22
CA ILE A 562 21.23 3.15 19.18
C ILE A 562 21.86 3.05 20.59
N GLU A 563 22.93 2.26 20.74
CA GLU A 563 23.96 2.44 21.80
C GLU A 563 25.39 2.10 21.26
N GLU A 564 26.38 2.93 21.65
CA GLU A 564 27.70 3.30 21.07
C GLU A 564 28.89 2.27 20.98
N ASP A 565 29.98 2.71 20.31
CA ASP A 565 31.12 2.09 19.53
C ASP A 565 32.31 1.30 20.18
N GLU A 566 33.21 0.73 19.33
CA GLU A 566 34.48 -0.01 19.64
C GLU A 566 35.75 0.54 18.88
N ALA A 567 36.95 0.44 19.50
CA ALA A 567 38.29 0.88 19.01
C ALA A 567 39.41 -0.22 18.97
N GLU A 568 40.55 0.06 18.29
CA GLU A 568 41.66 -0.83 17.81
C GLU A 568 42.70 -1.44 18.84
N PRO A 569 43.53 -2.46 18.45
CA PRO A 569 44.33 -3.30 19.37
C PRO A 569 45.83 -2.94 19.59
N VAL A 570 46.38 -3.31 20.77
CA VAL A 570 47.80 -3.17 21.21
C VAL A 570 48.32 -4.49 21.84
N GLN A 571 49.57 -4.91 21.58
CA GLN A 571 50.20 -6.14 22.11
C GLN A 571 50.55 -6.08 23.61
N VAL A 572 50.51 -7.24 24.31
CA VAL A 572 50.91 -7.39 25.74
C VAL A 572 52.07 -8.38 25.87
N ALA A 573 53.17 -7.98 26.51
CA ALA A 573 54.38 -8.78 26.69
C ALA A 573 54.28 -9.78 27.87
N GLY A 574 54.93 -10.96 27.75
CA GLY A 574 55.19 -11.90 28.86
C GLY A 574 54.30 -13.15 28.96
N VAL A 575 53.35 -13.36 28.04
CA VAL A 575 52.48 -14.55 28.06
C VAL A 575 53.22 -15.79 27.53
N ASP A 576 53.99 -15.67 26.46
CA ASP A 576 54.71 -16.79 25.85
C ASP A 576 55.76 -17.42 26.80
N ASP A 577 56.42 -16.60 27.62
CA ASP A 577 57.40 -17.09 28.59
C ASP A 577 56.73 -17.82 29.76
N ALA A 578 55.57 -17.34 30.20
CA ALA A 578 54.78 -18.00 31.24
C ALA A 578 54.22 -19.36 30.79
N ILE A 579 53.96 -19.53 29.48
CA ILE A 579 53.56 -20.83 28.91
C ILE A 579 54.73 -21.82 28.94
N LYS A 580 55.94 -21.37 28.62
CA LYS A 580 57.16 -22.21 28.61
C LYS A 580 57.56 -22.70 29.99
N SER A 581 57.21 -21.97 31.05
CA SER A 581 57.51 -22.36 32.44
C SER A 581 56.50 -23.33 33.07
N LEU A 582 55.43 -23.70 32.37
CA LEU A 582 54.43 -24.65 32.89
C LEU A 582 54.98 -26.07 32.96
N THR A 583 54.54 -26.82 33.98
CA THR A 583 54.88 -28.23 34.20
C THR A 583 53.66 -29.14 33.97
N ASN A 584 53.88 -30.45 33.82
CA ASN A 584 52.81 -31.45 33.69
C ASN A 584 52.92 -32.51 34.80
N PRO A 585 51.91 -32.70 35.67
CA PRO A 585 50.62 -31.97 35.68
C PRO A 585 50.78 -30.51 36.15
N PRO A 586 49.96 -29.58 35.64
CA PRO A 586 50.11 -28.16 35.94
C PRO A 586 49.73 -27.81 37.38
N ASN A 587 50.44 -26.84 37.96
CA ASN A 587 49.99 -26.17 39.16
C ASN A 587 48.72 -25.37 38.86
N VAL A 588 47.63 -25.73 39.55
CA VAL A 588 46.29 -25.18 39.31
C VAL A 588 46.27 -23.65 39.46
N LYS A 589 46.98 -23.08 40.45
CA LYS A 589 47.02 -21.62 40.65
C LYS A 589 47.78 -20.88 39.57
N GLU A 590 48.85 -21.48 39.04
CA GLU A 590 49.64 -20.87 37.96
C GLU A 590 48.88 -20.92 36.64
N LEU A 591 48.16 -22.02 36.39
CA LEU A 591 47.29 -22.19 35.23
C LEU A 591 46.11 -21.22 35.27
N GLU A 592 45.42 -21.10 36.40
CA GLU A 592 44.34 -20.11 36.59
C GLU A 592 44.85 -18.67 36.42
N GLY A 593 46.00 -18.35 37.02
CA GLY A 593 46.62 -17.04 36.88
C GLY A 593 47.02 -16.70 35.44
N LEU A 594 47.50 -17.68 34.67
CA LEU A 594 47.81 -17.51 33.26
C LEU A 594 46.55 -17.35 32.39
N ILE A 595 45.49 -18.10 32.68
CA ILE A 595 44.18 -17.96 32.00
C ILE A 595 43.60 -16.57 32.24
N VAL A 596 43.72 -16.02 33.45
CA VAL A 596 43.33 -14.62 33.74
C VAL A 596 44.14 -13.63 32.92
N ARG A 597 45.47 -13.79 32.86
CA ARG A 597 46.32 -12.90 32.04
C ARG A 597 45.97 -12.98 30.54
N ILE A 598 45.70 -14.18 30.02
CA ILE A 598 45.26 -14.37 28.62
C ILE A 598 43.88 -13.75 28.40
N ALA A 599 42.97 -13.84 29.38
CA ALA A 599 41.64 -13.23 29.33
C ALA A 599 41.69 -11.70 29.31
N GLU A 600 42.61 -11.12 30.09
CA GLU A 600 42.78 -9.66 30.23
C GLU A 600 43.67 -9.04 29.15
N ALA A 601 44.50 -9.83 28.48
CA ALA A 601 45.37 -9.35 27.39
C ALA A 601 44.53 -8.79 26.24
N LYS A 602 44.79 -7.56 25.80
CA LYS A 602 44.06 -6.87 24.71
C LYS A 602 44.49 -7.32 23.30
N VAL A 603 44.46 -8.63 23.07
CA VAL A 603 44.84 -9.26 21.81
C VAL A 603 43.65 -9.86 21.07
N THR A 604 43.83 -10.26 19.81
CA THR A 604 42.79 -10.92 19.01
C THR A 604 42.45 -12.30 19.56
N GLU A 605 41.23 -12.78 19.31
CA GLU A 605 40.83 -14.15 19.70
C GLU A 605 41.72 -15.23 19.08
N THR A 606 42.27 -14.97 17.89
CA THR A 606 43.21 -15.85 17.22
C THR A 606 44.49 -16.01 18.03
N GLN A 607 45.06 -14.90 18.53
CA GLN A 607 46.26 -14.95 19.37
C GLN A 607 45.99 -15.65 20.71
N ARG A 608 44.84 -15.40 21.35
CA ARG A 608 44.44 -16.14 22.56
C ARG A 608 44.31 -17.65 22.29
N GLY A 609 43.78 -18.02 21.12
CA GLY A 609 43.65 -19.41 20.68
C GLY A 609 45.00 -20.12 20.54
N ILE A 610 46.01 -19.43 19.99
CA ILE A 610 47.39 -19.94 19.87
C ILE A 610 47.99 -20.19 21.25
N TRP A 611 47.84 -19.23 22.17
CA TRP A 611 48.34 -19.37 23.55
C TRP A 611 47.66 -20.52 24.31
N LEU A 612 46.33 -20.67 24.21
CA LEU A 612 45.63 -21.79 24.85
C LEU A 612 46.03 -23.16 24.27
N ALA A 613 46.30 -23.24 22.96
CA ALA A 613 46.79 -24.47 22.34
C ALA A 613 48.21 -24.83 22.82
N ALA A 614 49.07 -23.82 23.00
CA ALA A 614 50.40 -24.01 23.56
C ALA A 614 50.34 -24.46 25.03
N VAL A 615 49.46 -23.87 25.85
CA VAL A 615 49.22 -24.30 27.25
C VAL A 615 48.73 -25.75 27.29
N ALA A 616 47.78 -26.14 26.45
CA ALA A 616 47.28 -27.51 26.38
C ALA A 616 48.38 -28.51 26.00
N LYS A 617 49.27 -28.13 25.07
CA LYS A 617 50.39 -28.97 24.62
C LYS A 617 51.40 -29.22 25.74
N VAL A 618 51.67 -28.22 26.59
CA VAL A 618 52.62 -28.34 27.70
C VAL A 618 52.01 -29.08 28.89
N THR A 619 50.75 -28.80 29.22
CA THR A 619 50.12 -29.25 30.47
C THR A 619 49.29 -30.54 30.34
N GLY A 620 48.97 -30.96 29.11
CA GLY A 620 48.09 -32.10 28.85
C GLY A 620 46.60 -31.84 29.09
N VAL A 621 46.22 -30.62 29.51
CA VAL A 621 44.82 -30.21 29.71
C VAL A 621 44.15 -29.97 28.36
N LYS A 622 42.89 -30.39 28.19
CA LYS A 622 42.18 -30.22 26.92
C LYS A 622 41.93 -28.75 26.63
N VAL A 623 42.17 -28.34 25.38
CA VAL A 623 41.92 -26.97 24.90
C VAL A 623 40.45 -26.54 25.13
N SER A 624 39.49 -27.46 25.09
CA SER A 624 38.08 -27.19 25.38
C SER A 624 37.85 -26.71 26.81
N ASP A 625 38.57 -27.28 27.78
CA ASP A 625 38.42 -26.97 29.19
C ASP A 625 39.06 -25.60 29.47
N LEU A 626 40.25 -25.36 28.91
CA LEU A 626 40.92 -24.05 29.00
C LEU A 626 40.09 -22.92 28.35
N LYS A 627 39.41 -23.20 27.24
CA LYS A 627 38.48 -22.23 26.60
C LYS A 627 37.26 -21.95 27.47
N ARG A 628 36.73 -22.96 28.15
CA ARG A 628 35.61 -22.80 29.10
C ARG A 628 36.03 -21.96 30.28
N ASP A 629 37.22 -22.18 30.82
CA ASP A 629 37.74 -21.43 31.96
C ASP A 629 38.04 -19.98 31.57
N LEU A 630 38.64 -19.75 30.39
CA LEU A 630 38.83 -18.40 29.83
C LEU A 630 37.49 -17.66 29.67
N LYS A 631 36.47 -18.33 29.13
CA LYS A 631 35.12 -17.79 28.96
C LYS A 631 34.50 -17.44 30.32
N THR A 632 34.65 -18.32 31.30
CA THR A 632 34.17 -18.11 32.67
C THR A 632 34.83 -16.88 33.32
N VAL A 633 36.12 -16.68 33.11
CA VAL A 633 36.84 -15.49 33.61
C VAL A 633 36.38 -14.21 32.91
N ARG A 634 36.21 -14.22 31.58
CA ARG A 634 35.76 -13.04 30.82
C ARG A 634 34.30 -12.67 31.04
N GLU A 635 33.47 -13.64 31.37
CA GLU A 635 32.04 -13.47 31.64
C GLU A 635 31.75 -13.15 33.12
N ARG A 636 32.78 -13.12 33.99
CA ARG A 636 32.60 -12.55 35.33
C ARG A 636 32.33 -11.05 35.19
N PRO A 637 31.16 -10.54 35.62
CA PRO A 637 30.97 -9.11 35.71
C PRO A 637 32.03 -8.55 36.67
N LYS A 638 32.68 -7.43 36.29
CA LYS A 638 33.50 -6.67 37.24
C LYS A 638 32.64 -6.45 38.48
N LEU A 639 33.05 -7.05 39.59
CA LEU A 639 32.41 -6.86 40.87
C LEU A 639 32.35 -5.36 41.12
N VAL A 640 31.12 -4.83 41.19
CA VAL A 640 30.87 -3.63 41.97
C VAL A 640 31.41 -3.96 43.35
N THR A 641 32.32 -3.11 43.82
CA THR A 641 32.90 -3.17 45.15
C THR A 641 31.80 -3.35 46.20
N PRO A 642 32.07 -4.05 47.31
CA PRO A 642 31.10 -4.19 48.39
C PRO A 642 30.63 -2.80 48.81
N ILE A 643 29.31 -2.58 48.83
CA ILE A 643 28.74 -1.40 49.48
C ILE A 643 29.13 -1.54 50.95
N GLU A 644 30.07 -0.71 51.39
CA GLU A 644 30.33 -0.52 52.81
C GLU A 644 29.07 -0.02 53.50
N ASN A 645 28.85 -0.61 54.68
CA ASN A 645 27.83 -0.36 55.68
C ASN A 645 27.19 1.05 55.63
N PRO A 646 25.85 1.16 55.51
CA PRO A 646 25.17 2.45 55.37
C PRO A 646 25.21 3.24 56.67
N GLN A 647 25.88 4.39 56.66
CA GLN A 647 25.50 5.48 57.56
C GLN A 647 24.42 6.34 56.90
N SER A 648 23.18 6.04 57.31
CA SER A 648 22.15 6.98 57.76
C SER A 648 21.69 8.13 56.85
N GLY A 649 20.39 8.10 56.51
CA GLY A 649 19.53 9.29 56.46
C GLY A 649 19.18 9.84 55.08
N ALA A 650 20.18 10.28 54.31
CA ALA A 650 19.92 11.21 53.20
C ALA A 650 19.31 10.58 51.92
N LEU A 651 19.53 9.29 51.67
CA LEU A 651 18.98 8.61 50.48
C LEU A 651 17.50 8.24 50.66
N VAL A 652 17.05 8.09 51.92
CA VAL A 652 15.70 7.67 52.29
C VAL A 652 14.71 8.83 52.12
N GLU A 653 15.05 10.04 52.56
CA GLU A 653 14.21 11.23 52.37
C GLU A 653 13.91 11.54 50.89
N LYS A 654 14.88 11.25 50.01
CA LYS A 654 14.74 11.50 48.56
C LYS A 654 13.80 10.51 47.88
N LEU A 655 13.75 9.26 48.35
CA LEU A 655 12.90 8.20 47.80
C LEU A 655 11.48 8.20 48.40
N SER A 656 11.32 8.64 49.65
CA SER A 656 10.01 8.82 50.29
C SER A 656 9.21 10.01 49.73
N GLY A 657 9.87 10.97 49.08
CA GLY A 657 9.22 12.13 48.46
C GLY A 657 8.56 11.85 47.10
N GLU A 658 9.01 10.82 46.38
CA GLU A 658 8.51 10.47 45.04
C GLU A 658 7.42 9.38 45.06
N ILE A 659 7.35 8.59 46.13
CA ILE A 659 6.37 7.51 46.29
C ILE A 659 5.35 7.92 47.34
N GLY A 660 4.26 8.54 46.89
CA GLY A 660 3.13 8.92 47.73
C GLY A 660 2.53 7.73 48.48
N THR A 661 2.75 7.71 49.79
CA THR A 661 2.00 7.05 50.87
C THR A 661 2.00 5.51 51.04
N LYS A 662 2.56 5.13 52.20
CA LYS A 662 2.03 4.20 53.24
C LYS A 662 1.39 2.89 52.76
N TYR A 663 2.22 1.89 52.50
CA TYR A 663 1.82 0.50 52.63
C TYR A 663 2.80 -0.23 53.55
N GLU A 664 2.34 -0.67 54.71
CA GLU A 664 3.06 -1.64 55.54
C GLU A 664 2.79 -3.03 54.95
N PRO A 665 3.83 -3.77 54.49
CA PRO A 665 3.63 -5.09 53.91
C PRO A 665 3.04 -6.06 54.95
N PRO A 666 2.10 -6.95 54.58
CA PRO A 666 1.54 -7.91 55.50
C PRO A 666 2.61 -8.90 56.00
N PRO A 667 2.53 -9.36 57.26
CA PRO A 667 3.48 -10.34 57.79
C PRO A 667 3.35 -11.66 57.01
N LEU A 668 4.44 -12.11 56.37
CA LEU A 668 4.50 -13.42 55.73
C LEU A 668 4.40 -14.51 56.82
N ILE A 669 3.18 -15.03 57.00
CA ILE A 669 2.91 -16.16 57.88
C ILE A 669 3.36 -17.44 57.14
N ARG A 670 4.55 -17.94 57.50
CA ARG A 670 5.11 -19.30 57.24
C ARG A 670 6.19 -19.50 56.16
N THR A 671 7.21 -18.66 56.07
CA THR A 671 8.48 -19.08 55.45
C THR A 671 9.70 -18.63 56.26
N GLN A 672 10.77 -19.42 56.27
CA GLN A 672 12.02 -19.21 57.04
C GLN A 672 12.88 -18.03 56.51
N PHE A 673 12.26 -16.97 56.00
CA PHE A 673 12.91 -15.85 55.30
C PHE A 673 12.42 -14.51 55.85
N HIS A 674 13.29 -13.50 55.86
CA HIS A 674 12.98 -12.17 56.40
C HIS A 674 12.71 -11.16 55.28
N LEU A 675 11.56 -10.46 55.39
CA LEU A 675 11.31 -9.16 54.75
C LEU A 675 12.12 -8.11 55.50
N ALA A 676 13.21 -7.61 54.93
CA ALA A 676 13.85 -6.41 55.46
C ALA A 676 13.12 -5.19 54.88
N SER A 677 12.19 -4.62 55.66
CA SER A 677 11.61 -3.30 55.38
C SER A 677 12.63 -2.23 55.75
N MET A 678 13.04 -1.39 54.79
CA MET A 678 13.54 -0.05 55.11
C MET A 678 12.42 0.96 54.87
N ASP A 679 12.40 2.03 55.66
CA ASP A 679 11.43 3.13 55.53
C ASP A 679 11.28 3.54 54.05
N GLY A 680 10.08 3.38 53.50
CA GLY A 680 9.77 3.62 52.08
C GLY A 680 9.24 2.44 51.26
N GLY A 681 9.00 1.26 51.85
CA GLY A 681 8.27 0.16 51.18
C GLY A 681 9.08 -0.69 50.19
N VAL A 682 10.42 -0.57 50.19
CA VAL A 682 11.29 -1.40 49.36
C VAL A 682 11.50 -2.76 50.03
N VAL A 683 10.97 -3.82 49.40
CA VAL A 683 11.11 -5.20 49.87
C VAL A 683 12.41 -5.82 49.33
N TRP A 684 13.26 -6.29 50.24
CA TRP A 684 14.40 -7.15 49.90
C TRP A 684 14.10 -8.60 50.26
N LEU A 685 14.55 -9.52 49.41
CA LEU A 685 14.45 -10.96 49.63
C LEU A 685 15.77 -11.47 50.20
N CYS A 686 15.82 -11.59 51.52
CA CYS A 686 16.99 -12.04 52.27
C CYS A 686 16.79 -13.47 52.78
N GLY A 687 17.86 -14.26 52.75
CA GLY A 687 17.93 -15.56 53.43
C GLY A 687 17.66 -15.50 54.93
N PRO A 688 17.60 -16.66 55.61
CA PRO A 688 17.69 -16.69 57.08
C PRO A 688 18.92 -15.90 57.54
N ILE A 689 18.74 -15.06 58.55
CA ILE A 689 19.82 -14.24 59.13
C ILE A 689 20.60 -15.13 60.09
N GLU A 690 21.74 -15.66 59.63
CA GLU A 690 22.75 -16.28 60.51
C GLU A 690 23.79 -15.20 60.87
N ASP A 691 24.13 -15.08 62.16
CA ASP A 691 25.14 -14.15 62.68
C ASP A 691 24.96 -12.66 62.31
N GLY A 692 23.72 -12.21 62.09
CA GLY A 692 23.40 -10.80 61.83
C GLY A 692 23.65 -10.33 60.38
N VAL A 693 23.98 -11.23 59.45
CA VAL A 693 24.21 -10.91 58.04
C VAL A 693 23.24 -11.69 57.15
N GLY A 694 22.29 -11.00 56.52
CA GLY A 694 21.37 -11.60 55.56
C GLY A 694 21.95 -11.65 54.14
N GLU A 695 21.95 -12.82 53.51
CA GLU A 695 22.39 -12.96 52.11
C GLU A 695 21.25 -12.67 51.12
N ALA A 696 21.49 -11.79 50.13
CA ALA A 696 20.51 -11.44 49.10
C ALA A 696 20.43 -12.50 47.99
N TYR A 697 19.21 -13.00 47.71
CA TYR A 697 18.97 -14.04 46.70
C TYR A 697 18.51 -13.52 45.34
N CYS A 698 18.13 -12.24 45.22
CA CYS A 698 17.80 -11.60 43.95
C CYS A 698 17.97 -10.08 44.02
N THR A 699 17.89 -9.41 42.86
CA THR A 699 17.74 -7.95 42.81
C THR A 699 16.37 -7.53 43.33
N PRO A 700 16.24 -6.28 43.86
CA PRO A 700 14.97 -5.78 44.38
C PRO A 700 13.83 -5.85 43.37
N LEU A 701 12.67 -6.26 43.87
CA LEU A 701 11.41 -6.23 43.16
C LEU A 701 10.34 -5.62 44.07
N VAL A 702 9.45 -4.81 43.50
CA VAL A 702 8.35 -4.15 44.22
C VAL A 702 7.07 -4.45 43.48
N VAL A 703 6.08 -5.01 44.17
CA VAL A 703 4.75 -5.23 43.58
C VAL A 703 3.99 -3.92 43.67
N GLN A 704 3.47 -3.42 42.55
CA GLN A 704 2.71 -2.16 42.51
C GLN A 704 1.21 -2.38 42.73
N GLY A 705 0.68 -3.48 42.21
CA GLY A 705 -0.76 -3.73 42.18
C GLY A 705 -1.10 -4.97 41.36
N GLU A 706 -2.36 -5.35 41.44
CA GLU A 706 -2.93 -6.35 40.54
C GLU A 706 -3.60 -5.64 39.35
N ALA A 707 -3.02 -5.78 38.16
CA ALA A 707 -3.52 -5.19 36.92
C ALA A 707 -4.65 -6.04 36.32
N TYR A 708 -5.80 -5.40 36.06
CA TYR A 708 -6.97 -5.97 35.40
C TYR A 708 -7.14 -5.34 34.01
N PHE A 709 -6.87 -6.10 32.96
CA PHE A 709 -6.93 -5.62 31.58
C PHE A 709 -8.36 -5.69 31.05
N GLN A 710 -8.95 -4.53 30.73
CA GLN A 710 -10.31 -4.45 30.19
C GLN A 710 -10.44 -5.10 28.80
N ASP A 711 -9.38 -5.07 27.99
CA ASP A 711 -9.39 -5.56 26.60
C ASP A 711 -9.58 -7.07 26.47
N ASP A 712 -8.92 -7.85 27.33
CA ASP A 712 -8.91 -9.31 27.27
C ASP A 712 -9.41 -9.97 28.57
N GLY A 713 -9.79 -9.18 29.58
CA GLY A 713 -10.21 -9.65 30.90
C GLY A 713 -9.10 -10.31 31.70
N SER A 714 -7.84 -10.24 31.25
CA SER A 714 -6.73 -10.91 31.92
C SER A 714 -6.30 -10.17 33.18
N ARG A 715 -5.74 -10.93 34.12
CA ARG A 715 -5.18 -10.44 35.39
C ARG A 715 -3.68 -10.63 35.40
N ALA A 716 -2.95 -9.65 35.93
CA ALA A 716 -1.51 -9.74 36.13
C ALA A 716 -1.08 -9.09 37.44
N ILE A 717 0.01 -9.57 38.02
CA ILE A 717 0.70 -8.89 39.11
C ILE A 717 1.72 -7.95 38.48
N ARG A 718 1.57 -6.64 38.72
CA ARG A 718 2.52 -5.65 38.22
C ARG A 718 3.69 -5.50 39.18
N VAL A 719 4.90 -5.67 38.64
CA VAL A 719 6.14 -5.66 39.42
C VAL A 719 7.12 -4.64 38.83
N LEU A 720 7.67 -3.76 39.66
CA LEU A 720 8.86 -2.98 39.35
C LEU A 720 10.11 -3.78 39.71
N VAL A 721 11.03 -3.87 38.77
CA VAL A 721 12.30 -4.57 38.89
C VAL A 721 13.42 -3.56 38.76
N ARG A 722 14.38 -3.59 39.68
CA ARG A 722 15.57 -2.76 39.59
C ARG A 722 16.59 -3.39 38.63
N SER A 723 16.71 -2.84 37.42
CA SER A 723 17.64 -3.31 36.39
C SER A 723 19.08 -2.80 36.61
N GLY A 724 19.25 -1.65 37.27
CA GLY A 724 20.54 -1.01 37.51
C GLY A 724 20.54 0.04 38.64
N PRO A 725 21.64 0.79 38.85
CA PRO A 725 21.68 1.88 39.82
C PRO A 725 20.70 3.00 39.44
N GLY A 726 19.53 3.03 40.09
CA GLY A 726 18.51 4.06 39.89
C GLY A 726 17.49 3.78 38.78
N GLU A 727 17.70 2.72 37.99
CA GLU A 727 16.80 2.34 36.90
C GLU A 727 15.80 1.26 37.35
N TRP A 728 14.51 1.51 37.12
CA TRP A 728 13.40 0.61 37.40
C TRP A 728 12.60 0.30 36.14
N LYS A 729 12.27 -0.98 35.93
CA LYS A 729 11.44 -1.44 34.82
C LYS A 729 10.23 -2.20 35.35
N SER A 730 9.05 -1.91 34.79
CA SER A 730 7.82 -2.63 35.14
C SER A 730 7.66 -3.90 34.31
N ALA A 731 7.12 -4.96 34.91
CA ALA A 731 6.67 -6.17 34.24
C ALA A 731 5.28 -6.56 34.73
N ASP A 732 4.42 -6.99 33.81
CA ASP A 732 3.10 -7.55 34.11
C ASP A 732 3.16 -9.08 34.09
N ILE A 733 3.09 -9.69 35.27
CA ILE A 733 3.18 -11.14 35.45
C ILE A 733 1.77 -11.71 35.46
N LYS A 734 1.33 -12.32 34.35
CA LYS A 734 -0.04 -12.85 34.26
C LYS A 734 -0.30 -13.87 35.36
N VAL A 735 -1.45 -13.78 36.03
CA VAL A 735 -1.86 -14.72 37.09
C VAL A 735 -1.89 -16.16 36.55
N ALA A 736 -2.28 -16.34 35.28
CA ALA A 736 -2.24 -17.64 34.60
C ALA A 736 -0.83 -18.25 34.48
N TRP A 737 0.23 -17.44 34.46
CA TRP A 737 1.62 -17.92 34.42
C TRP A 737 2.09 -18.42 35.80
N LEU A 738 1.57 -17.81 36.87
CA LEU A 738 1.87 -18.21 38.25
C LEU A 738 1.15 -19.50 38.63
N ALA A 739 0.00 -19.79 38.02
CA ALA A 739 -0.73 -21.05 38.21
C ALA A 739 -0.01 -22.28 37.62
N GLN A 740 0.99 -22.08 36.76
CA GLN A 740 1.74 -23.18 36.16
C GLN A 740 2.82 -23.72 37.11
N PRO A 741 2.99 -25.05 37.24
CA PRO A 741 3.93 -25.65 38.19
C PRO A 741 5.39 -25.18 38.06
N SER A 742 5.81 -24.73 36.87
CA SER A 742 7.19 -24.29 36.61
C SER A 742 7.40 -22.77 36.71
N GLY A 743 6.32 -21.97 36.64
CA GLY A 743 6.34 -20.50 36.59
C GLY A 743 7.27 -19.90 35.54
N THR A 744 7.53 -20.61 34.44
CA THR A 744 8.64 -20.28 33.51
C THR A 744 8.43 -18.94 32.81
N GLU A 745 7.21 -18.65 32.38
CA GLU A 745 6.81 -17.42 31.73
C GLU A 745 6.89 -16.23 32.69
N ALA A 746 6.48 -16.40 33.94
CA ALA A 746 6.60 -15.38 34.98
C ALA A 746 8.06 -15.01 35.25
N ILE A 747 8.95 -16.01 35.36
CA ILE A 747 10.39 -15.76 35.54
C ILE A 747 10.99 -15.10 34.30
N THR A 748 10.60 -15.52 33.11
CA THR A 748 11.08 -14.92 31.85
C THR A 748 10.70 -13.45 31.78
N ALA A 749 9.47 -13.10 32.14
CA ALA A 749 9.01 -11.71 32.18
C ALA A 749 9.81 -10.85 33.19
N LEU A 750 10.09 -11.37 34.39
CA LEU A 750 10.94 -10.69 35.36
C LEU A 750 12.38 -10.50 34.85
N MET A 751 12.97 -11.54 34.24
CA MET A 751 14.33 -11.45 33.69
C MET A 751 14.43 -10.47 32.53
N ASN A 752 13.41 -10.38 31.67
CA ASN A 752 13.33 -9.38 30.60
C ASN A 752 13.26 -7.94 31.16
N ALA A 753 12.68 -7.76 32.34
CA ALA A 753 12.72 -6.48 33.07
C ALA A 753 14.04 -6.23 33.82
N GLY A 754 15.03 -7.10 33.67
CA GLY A 754 16.37 -6.96 34.27
C GLY A 754 16.53 -7.62 35.64
N TRP A 755 15.58 -8.47 36.05
CA TRP A 755 15.63 -9.16 37.34
C TRP A 755 16.74 -10.22 37.35
N LYS A 756 17.57 -10.22 38.38
CA LYS A 756 18.66 -11.19 38.56
C LYS A 756 18.42 -11.97 39.83
N HIS A 757 18.64 -13.28 39.80
CA HIS A 757 18.42 -14.12 40.96
C HIS A 757 19.49 -15.21 41.06
N ARG A 758 19.68 -15.72 42.28
CA ARG A 758 20.38 -16.97 42.60
C ARG A 758 19.39 -18.14 42.52
N PRO A 759 19.84 -19.42 42.52
CA PRO A 759 18.94 -20.56 42.33
C PRO A 759 17.73 -20.59 43.28
N LYS A 760 17.90 -20.26 44.56
CA LYS A 760 16.80 -20.21 45.55
C LYS A 760 15.86 -19.01 45.35
N GLY A 761 16.33 -17.91 44.75
CA GLY A 761 15.51 -16.71 44.51
C GLY A 761 14.38 -16.92 43.50
N ARG A 762 14.55 -17.89 42.58
CA ARG A 762 13.50 -18.26 41.60
C ARG A 762 12.25 -18.80 42.29
N ALA A 763 12.41 -19.82 43.13
CA ALA A 763 11.29 -20.49 43.80
C ALA A 763 10.55 -19.51 44.71
N PHE A 764 11.30 -18.68 45.43
CA PHE A 764 10.74 -17.65 46.28
C PHE A 764 9.89 -16.64 45.50
N ALA A 765 10.40 -16.11 44.38
CA ALA A 765 9.66 -15.08 43.63
C ALA A 765 8.31 -15.60 43.12
N LEU A 766 8.24 -16.87 42.70
CA LEU A 766 6.98 -17.49 42.31
C LEU A 766 6.02 -17.65 43.49
N GLU A 767 6.51 -18.10 44.64
CA GLU A 767 5.70 -18.22 45.86
C GLU A 767 5.18 -16.87 46.34
N TYR A 768 6.04 -15.85 46.38
CA TYR A 768 5.69 -14.50 46.78
C TYR A 768 4.66 -13.87 45.83
N LEU A 769 4.90 -13.91 44.51
CA LEU A 769 3.95 -13.35 43.53
C LEU A 769 2.61 -14.11 43.49
N SER A 770 2.58 -15.37 43.90
CA SER A 770 1.34 -16.17 43.98
C SER A 770 0.52 -15.92 45.23
N THR A 771 1.10 -15.28 46.25
CA THR A 771 0.47 -15.07 47.58
C THR A 771 0.30 -13.60 47.95
N VAL A 772 0.94 -12.69 47.22
CA VAL A 772 0.87 -11.26 47.48
C VAL A 772 -0.53 -10.72 47.12
N GLU A 773 -1.17 -10.08 48.10
CA GLU A 773 -2.43 -9.35 47.91
C GLU A 773 -2.13 -7.85 47.78
N MET A 774 -2.64 -7.23 46.71
CA MET A 774 -2.41 -5.82 46.39
C MET A 774 -3.70 -5.17 45.85
N PRO A 775 -3.81 -3.84 45.95
CA PRO A 775 -4.90 -3.11 45.31
C PRO A 775 -4.98 -3.37 43.80
N ALA A 776 -6.20 -3.38 43.28
CA ALA A 776 -6.46 -3.54 41.85
C ALA A 776 -6.13 -2.25 41.08
N ILE A 777 -5.50 -2.41 39.91
CA ILE A 777 -5.26 -1.38 38.91
C ILE A 777 -6.07 -1.78 37.66
N GLN A 778 -7.06 -0.99 37.29
CA GLN A 778 -7.84 -1.19 36.08
C GLN A 778 -7.07 -0.64 34.87
N VAL A 779 -6.62 -1.53 33.98
CA VAL A 779 -5.93 -1.16 32.73
C VAL A 779 -6.96 -1.06 31.61
N VAL A 780 -7.26 0.16 31.18
CA VAL A 780 -8.25 0.43 30.13
C VAL A 780 -7.61 0.44 28.74
N GLY A 781 -8.37 -0.04 27.75
CA GLY A 781 -7.92 -0.17 26.36
C GLY A 781 -7.98 1.08 25.50
N ARG A 782 -8.48 2.19 26.06
CA ARG A 782 -8.72 3.45 25.34
C ARG A 782 -8.73 4.65 26.28
N PRO A 783 -8.30 5.85 25.82
CA PRO A 783 -8.49 7.10 26.54
C PRO A 783 -9.97 7.56 26.53
N GLY A 784 -10.20 8.71 27.16
CA GLY A 784 -11.51 9.35 27.33
C GLY A 784 -12.15 9.03 28.68
N TRP A 785 -13.47 9.23 28.76
CA TRP A 785 -14.25 9.00 29.99
C TRP A 785 -14.40 7.51 30.33
N HIS A 786 -14.06 7.19 31.57
CA HIS A 786 -14.31 5.94 32.29
C HIS A 786 -14.93 6.31 33.62
N ASP A 787 -16.26 6.19 33.70
CA ASP A 787 -17.07 6.73 34.78
C ASP A 787 -16.75 8.21 35.02
N GLU A 788 -16.35 8.60 36.24
CA GLU A 788 -16.01 9.97 36.60
C GLU A 788 -14.55 10.36 36.30
N ILE A 789 -13.75 9.44 35.72
CA ILE A 789 -12.34 9.66 35.45
C ILE A 789 -12.11 9.80 33.95
N PHE A 790 -11.39 10.85 33.56
CA PHE A 790 -10.93 11.03 32.20
C PHE A 790 -9.48 10.53 32.05
N VAL A 791 -9.28 9.54 31.20
CA VAL A 791 -7.95 9.01 30.87
C VAL A 791 -7.41 9.76 29.64
N LEU A 792 -6.31 10.47 29.79
CA LEU A 792 -5.65 11.18 28.70
C LEU A 792 -5.01 10.21 27.70
N PRO A 793 -4.89 10.57 26.40
CA PRO A 793 -4.17 9.77 25.41
C PRO A 793 -2.69 9.50 25.77
N THR A 794 -2.13 10.35 26.62
CA THR A 794 -0.77 10.25 27.16
C THR A 794 -0.69 9.36 28.41
N GLY A 795 -1.81 8.82 28.90
CA GLY A 795 -1.90 7.89 30.02
C GLY A 795 -2.19 8.51 31.38
N GLY A 796 -2.11 9.84 31.53
CA GLY A 796 -2.50 10.53 32.76
C GLY A 796 -4.02 10.50 33.00
N THR A 797 -4.46 10.76 34.23
CA THR A 797 -5.87 10.71 34.64
C THR A 797 -6.33 12.05 35.21
N ILE A 798 -7.62 12.39 35.00
CA ILE A 798 -8.26 13.59 35.53
C ILE A 798 -9.60 13.20 36.19
N PRO A 799 -9.77 13.35 37.52
CA PRO A 799 -8.71 13.72 38.46
C PRO A 799 -7.60 12.66 38.51
N PRO A 800 -6.39 12.99 39.02
CA PRO A 800 -5.34 12.01 39.20
C PRO A 800 -5.80 10.83 40.07
N ASP A 801 -5.81 9.64 39.49
CA ASP A 801 -6.22 8.38 40.09
C ASP A 801 -5.20 7.30 39.72
N GLY A 802 -4.64 6.62 40.73
CA GLY A 802 -3.67 5.54 40.57
C GLY A 802 -4.29 4.14 40.40
N SER A 803 -5.62 4.03 40.52
CA SER A 803 -6.37 2.79 40.37
C SER A 803 -6.79 2.51 38.92
N ILE A 804 -6.62 3.46 38.00
CA ILE A 804 -6.91 3.30 36.58
C ILE A 804 -5.73 3.77 35.73
N GLU A 805 -5.42 3.04 34.66
CA GLU A 805 -4.35 3.40 33.73
C GLU A 805 -4.69 3.08 32.28
N LEU A 806 -4.05 3.79 31.36
CA LEU A 806 -4.14 3.48 29.94
C LEU A 806 -3.19 2.34 29.56
N SER A 807 -3.67 1.38 28.77
CA SER A 807 -2.85 0.35 28.16
C SER A 807 -1.72 0.97 27.33
N ARG A 808 -0.48 0.55 27.58
CA ARG A 808 0.73 1.03 26.87
C ARG A 808 0.69 0.81 25.35
N LYS A 809 -0.18 -0.06 24.87
CA LYS A 809 -0.36 -0.34 23.43
C LYS A 809 -1.04 0.80 22.68
N VAL A 810 -1.84 1.61 23.38
CA VAL A 810 -2.64 2.71 22.80
C VAL A 810 -2.23 4.07 23.35
N GLN A 811 -1.32 4.11 24.32
CA GLN A 811 -0.77 5.33 24.89
C GLN A 811 0.16 6.04 23.90
N LEU A 812 0.02 7.35 23.76
CA LEU A 812 0.92 8.15 22.95
C LEU A 812 2.34 8.12 23.54
N LYS A 813 3.33 7.78 22.72
CA LYS A 813 4.75 7.73 23.10
C LYS A 813 5.42 9.11 23.17
N ALA A 814 4.78 10.14 22.61
CA ALA A 814 5.34 11.50 22.54
C ALA A 814 5.19 12.27 23.85
N VAL A 815 5.91 13.40 23.94
CA VAL A 815 5.89 14.32 25.09
C VAL A 815 4.43 14.66 25.44
N ALA A 816 4.04 14.44 26.70
CA ALA A 816 2.66 14.63 27.12
C ALA A 816 2.24 16.11 27.16
N GLN A 817 3.16 16.99 27.54
CA GLN A 817 2.97 18.44 27.63
C GLN A 817 4.28 19.16 27.32
N SER A 818 4.20 20.28 26.61
CA SER A 818 5.36 21.14 26.34
C SER A 818 4.98 22.60 26.49
N GLY A 819 5.97 23.43 26.81
CA GLY A 819 5.77 24.86 27.02
C GLY A 819 4.98 25.18 28.30
N SER A 820 4.22 26.28 28.29
CA SER A 820 3.50 26.82 29.44
C SER A 820 2.02 27.00 29.15
N PHE A 821 1.19 26.61 30.13
CA PHE A 821 -0.25 26.85 30.11
C PHE A 821 -0.58 28.34 30.02
N GLU A 822 0.15 29.21 30.71
CA GLU A 822 -0.06 30.65 30.73
C GLU A 822 0.16 31.26 29.33
N VAL A 823 1.22 30.83 28.65
CA VAL A 823 1.52 31.26 27.27
C VAL A 823 0.44 30.75 26.31
N TRP A 824 0.10 29.47 26.40
CA TRP A 824 -0.98 28.88 25.61
C TRP A 824 -2.29 29.64 25.80
N GLN A 825 -2.72 29.86 27.04
CA GLN A 825 -3.98 30.53 27.37
C GLN A 825 -3.98 31.98 26.89
N LYS A 826 -2.86 32.70 27.01
CA LYS A 826 -2.72 34.07 26.50
C LYS A 826 -2.93 34.15 24.99
N ASP A 827 -2.32 33.25 24.23
CA ASP A 827 -2.44 33.24 22.77
C ASP A 827 -3.82 32.74 22.30
N VAL A 828 -4.41 31.76 22.99
CA VAL A 828 -5.80 31.34 22.74
C VAL A 828 -6.78 32.48 23.02
N LYS A 829 -6.67 33.19 24.16
CA LYS A 829 -7.57 34.32 24.47
C LYS A 829 -7.49 35.43 23.43
N TRP A 830 -6.28 35.75 22.95
CA TRP A 830 -6.13 36.69 21.85
C TRP A 830 -6.81 36.20 20.57
N LEU A 831 -6.62 34.94 20.19
CA LEU A 831 -7.23 34.39 19.00
C LEU A 831 -8.77 34.44 19.06
N PHE A 832 -9.35 34.20 20.24
CA PHE A 832 -10.80 34.30 20.48
C PHE A 832 -11.33 35.74 20.56
N GLN A 833 -10.45 36.73 20.77
CA GLN A 833 -10.77 38.16 20.62
C GLN A 833 -10.57 38.67 19.19
N HIS A 834 -9.84 37.92 18.35
CA HIS A 834 -9.51 38.36 17.01
C HIS A 834 -10.75 38.32 16.09
N PRO A 835 -11.16 39.44 15.47
CA PRO A 835 -12.42 39.52 14.73
C PRO A 835 -12.44 38.65 13.46
N LYS A 836 -11.25 38.29 12.93
CA LYS A 836 -11.10 37.44 11.75
C LYS A 836 -10.63 36.02 12.06
N GLY A 837 -10.61 35.63 13.34
CA GLY A 837 -10.08 34.33 13.78
C GLY A 837 -11.03 33.13 13.69
N LYS A 838 -12.21 33.28 13.09
CA LYS A 838 -13.33 32.34 13.20
C LYS A 838 -13.00 30.87 12.85
N HIS A 839 -12.20 30.63 11.81
CA HIS A 839 -11.78 29.27 11.42
C HIS A 839 -10.95 28.58 12.49
N PHE A 840 -9.92 29.26 13.00
CA PHE A 840 -9.06 28.73 14.07
C PHE A 840 -9.79 28.67 15.42
N GLN A 841 -10.69 29.60 15.71
CA GLN A 841 -11.56 29.54 16.88
C GLN A 841 -12.44 28.29 16.84
N CYS A 842 -13.07 27.99 15.69
CA CYS A 842 -13.83 26.75 15.49
C CYS A 842 -12.95 25.52 15.71
N GLY A 843 -11.76 25.47 15.10
CA GLY A 843 -10.80 24.39 15.27
C GLY A 843 -10.44 24.09 16.74
N LEU A 844 -10.23 25.13 17.55
CA LEU A 844 -9.92 24.98 18.99
C LEU A 844 -11.14 24.63 19.86
N LEU A 845 -12.36 24.81 19.37
CA LEU A 845 -13.58 24.38 20.07
C LEU A 845 -13.93 22.91 19.80
N ILE A 846 -13.51 22.35 18.66
CA ILE A 846 -13.81 20.96 18.29
C ILE A 846 -13.33 19.93 19.33
N PRO A 847 -12.10 20.02 19.89
CA PRO A 847 -11.64 19.05 20.89
C PRO A 847 -12.43 19.12 22.19
N TYR A 848 -12.84 20.32 22.63
CA TYR A 848 -13.73 20.50 23.78
C TYR A 848 -15.11 19.89 23.53
N ALA A 849 -15.68 20.14 22.34
CA ALA A 849 -16.93 19.54 21.92
C ALA A 849 -16.84 18.01 21.90
N GLY A 850 -15.70 17.45 21.45
CA GLY A 850 -15.40 16.02 21.52
C GLY A 850 -15.41 15.47 22.96
N CYS A 851 -14.81 16.17 23.91
CA CYS A 851 -14.86 15.76 25.33
C CYS A 851 -16.28 15.77 25.91
N VAL A 852 -17.09 16.78 25.55
CA VAL A 852 -18.49 16.85 25.99
C VAL A 852 -19.32 15.75 25.33
N ALA A 853 -19.16 15.51 24.02
CA ALA A 853 -19.83 14.42 23.32
C ALA A 853 -19.49 13.05 23.93
N GLY A 854 -18.22 12.84 24.29
CA GLY A 854 -17.77 11.66 25.02
C GLY A 854 -18.42 11.54 26.39
N LEU A 855 -18.51 12.63 27.16
CA LEU A 855 -19.13 12.65 28.49
C LEU A 855 -20.61 12.27 28.41
N LEU A 856 -21.32 12.84 27.43
CA LEU A 856 -22.73 12.57 27.18
C LEU A 856 -23.01 11.20 26.53
N ASP A 857 -21.97 10.48 26.09
CA ASP A 857 -22.09 9.21 25.35
C ASP A 857 -22.99 9.34 24.10
N ASP A 858 -22.90 10.49 23.41
CA ASP A 858 -23.63 10.81 22.19
C ASP A 858 -22.84 10.33 20.93
N GLU A 859 -23.25 10.73 19.70
CA GLU A 859 -22.49 10.38 18.48
C GLU A 859 -21.17 11.18 18.36
N LEU A 860 -20.14 10.57 17.76
CA LEU A 860 -18.89 11.26 17.42
C LEU A 860 -19.14 12.42 16.45
N LEU A 861 -18.48 13.55 16.69
CA LEU A 861 -18.58 14.75 15.87
C LEU A 861 -17.59 14.71 14.72
N ALA A 862 -18.05 14.92 13.47
CA ALA A 862 -17.17 14.95 12.31
C ALA A 862 -17.18 16.33 11.66
N PHE A 863 -15.99 16.83 11.35
CA PHE A 863 -15.76 18.09 10.66
C PHE A 863 -14.89 17.85 9.44
N LEU A 864 -15.22 18.50 8.31
CA LEU A 864 -14.40 18.48 7.11
C LEU A 864 -14.07 19.91 6.72
N PHE A 865 -12.79 20.23 6.69
CA PHE A 865 -12.26 21.52 6.28
C PHE A 865 -11.96 21.46 4.78
N ASN A 866 -12.75 22.14 3.97
CA ASN A 866 -12.53 22.22 2.51
C ASN A 866 -12.06 23.63 2.10
N GLY A 867 -11.52 23.76 0.89
CA GLY A 867 -11.14 25.05 0.30
C GLY A 867 -9.70 25.09 -0.19
N PRO A 868 -9.23 26.18 -0.83
CA PRO A 868 -7.93 26.23 -1.50
C PRO A 868 -6.74 25.89 -0.59
N SER A 869 -5.63 25.44 -1.19
CA SER A 869 -4.36 25.23 -0.48
C SER A 869 -3.90 26.53 0.19
N SER A 870 -3.05 26.43 1.22
CA SER A 870 -2.46 27.58 1.93
C SER A 870 -3.45 28.52 2.64
N THR A 871 -4.65 28.05 2.97
CA THR A 871 -5.69 28.77 3.74
C THR A 871 -5.67 28.51 5.25
N GLY A 872 -4.71 27.69 5.73
CA GLY A 872 -4.54 27.38 7.17
C GLY A 872 -5.30 26.15 7.69
N LYS A 873 -5.81 25.28 6.82
CA LYS A 873 -6.53 24.04 7.21
C LYS A 873 -5.69 23.12 8.11
N SER A 874 -4.50 22.71 7.64
CA SER A 874 -3.59 21.82 8.39
C SER A 874 -3.07 22.48 9.68
N GLU A 875 -2.91 23.80 9.67
CA GLU A 875 -2.51 24.59 10.85
C GLU A 875 -3.62 24.65 11.91
N CYS A 876 -4.87 24.71 11.45
CA CYS A 876 -6.05 24.64 12.30
C CYS A 876 -6.20 23.24 12.91
N GLN A 877 -6.02 22.19 12.11
CA GLN A 877 -5.98 20.79 12.60
C GLN A 877 -4.86 20.58 13.64
N SER A 878 -3.65 21.06 13.35
CA SER A 878 -2.51 21.02 14.27
C SER A 878 -2.83 21.73 15.60
N SER A 879 -3.47 22.90 15.54
CA SER A 879 -3.87 23.64 16.75
C SER A 879 -4.94 22.91 17.57
N ALA A 880 -5.85 22.20 16.91
CA ALA A 880 -6.90 21.42 17.57
C ALA A 880 -6.31 20.21 18.32
N VAL A 881 -5.49 19.41 17.65
CA VAL A 881 -4.88 18.22 18.28
C VAL A 881 -3.84 18.60 19.33
N SER A 882 -3.23 19.79 19.23
CA SER A 882 -2.22 20.25 20.20
C SER A 882 -2.79 20.45 21.60
N MET A 883 -4.11 20.40 21.77
CA MET A 883 -4.75 20.47 23.08
C MET A 883 -4.51 19.23 23.95
N PHE A 884 -4.18 18.08 23.33
CA PHE A 884 -3.99 16.79 24.01
C PHE A 884 -2.60 16.16 23.84
N GLY A 885 -1.74 16.71 22.98
CA GLY A 885 -0.38 16.19 22.74
C GLY A 885 0.33 16.97 21.64
N ASP A 886 1.42 16.44 21.08
CA ASP A 886 2.13 17.11 19.98
C ASP A 886 1.22 17.30 18.75
N GLY A 887 1.18 18.54 18.23
CA GLY A 887 0.37 18.93 17.08
C GLY A 887 1.01 18.63 15.73
N ALA A 888 2.20 18.02 15.68
CA ALA A 888 2.84 17.62 14.43
C ALA A 888 2.27 16.30 13.87
N ILE A 889 2.18 16.21 12.54
CA ILE A 889 1.71 14.99 11.85
C ILE A 889 2.59 13.80 12.26
N GLY A 890 1.95 12.71 12.70
CA GLY A 890 2.59 11.47 13.13
C GLY A 890 3.16 11.48 14.55
N ARG A 891 3.19 12.62 15.24
CA ARG A 891 3.74 12.72 16.62
C ARG A 891 2.67 12.74 17.72
N GLY A 892 1.40 12.85 17.36
CA GLY A 892 0.29 12.89 18.30
C GLY A 892 -1.00 12.35 17.68
N LEU A 893 -2.08 13.12 17.76
CA LEU A 893 -3.39 12.75 17.23
C LEU A 893 -3.66 13.32 15.83
N PHE A 894 -2.61 13.80 15.14
CA PHE A 894 -2.68 14.30 13.77
C PHE A 894 -1.98 13.35 12.82
N PHE A 895 -2.69 12.88 11.80
CA PHE A 895 -2.21 11.86 10.87
C PHE A 895 -2.38 12.32 9.42
N SER A 896 -1.59 11.75 8.50
CA SER A 896 -1.90 11.83 7.08
C SER A 896 -3.11 10.93 6.78
N ALA A 897 -3.96 11.35 5.86
CA ALA A 897 -5.04 10.53 5.34
C ALA A 897 -4.57 9.36 4.46
N ARG A 898 -3.27 9.30 4.10
CA ARG A 898 -2.63 8.13 3.47
C ARG A 898 -2.46 7.01 4.50
N THR A 899 -3.57 6.42 4.93
CA THR A 899 -3.61 5.41 5.99
C THR A 899 -4.53 4.26 5.58
N THR A 900 -4.31 3.08 6.17
CA THR A 900 -5.20 1.93 5.97
C THR A 900 -6.38 2.00 6.95
N GLU A 901 -7.50 1.34 6.63
CA GLU A 901 -8.65 1.27 7.55
C GLU A 901 -8.27 0.70 8.93
N ASN A 902 -7.36 -0.29 8.98
CA ASN A 902 -6.87 -0.89 10.24
C ASN A 902 -6.09 0.10 11.09
N ALA A 903 -5.30 0.97 10.44
CA ALA A 903 -4.58 2.04 11.11
C ALA A 903 -5.55 3.12 11.58
N ALA A 904 -6.52 3.51 10.76
CA ALA A 904 -7.58 4.45 11.14
C ALA A 904 -8.40 3.97 12.35
N GLU A 905 -8.75 2.68 12.43
CA GLU A 905 -9.36 2.09 13.63
C GLU A 905 -8.47 2.27 14.87
N GLY A 906 -7.14 2.11 14.72
CA GLY A 906 -6.19 2.33 15.81
C GLY A 906 -6.13 3.78 16.24
N HIS A 907 -6.12 4.72 15.30
CA HIS A 907 -6.12 6.15 15.58
C HIS A 907 -7.40 6.59 16.30
N LEU A 908 -8.57 6.06 15.90
CA LEU A 908 -9.84 6.33 16.58
C LEU A 908 -9.87 5.79 18.01
N VAL A 909 -9.25 4.62 18.26
CA VAL A 909 -9.03 4.13 19.63
C VAL A 909 -8.12 5.09 20.41
N MET A 910 -6.98 5.51 19.85
CA MET A 910 -6.05 6.44 20.50
C MET A 910 -6.66 7.83 20.79
N ALA A 911 -7.65 8.25 20.00
CA ALA A 911 -8.33 9.53 20.14
C ALA A 911 -9.71 9.44 20.83
N SER A 912 -10.04 8.28 21.40
CA SER A 912 -11.31 8.05 22.10
C SER A 912 -11.58 9.14 23.15
N GLY A 913 -12.75 9.78 23.09
CA GLY A 913 -13.11 10.87 24.00
C GLY A 913 -12.41 12.20 23.78
N THR A 914 -11.55 12.34 22.76
CA THR A 914 -10.79 13.56 22.45
C THR A 914 -11.01 13.99 20.99
N VAL A 915 -9.94 14.09 20.19
CA VAL A 915 -9.96 14.53 18.80
C VAL A 915 -8.90 13.78 17.99
N VAL A 916 -9.23 13.42 16.74
CA VAL A 916 -8.25 12.97 15.73
C VAL A 916 -8.35 13.84 14.49
N ALA A 917 -7.22 14.14 13.87
CA ALA A 917 -7.18 14.86 12.60
C ALA A 917 -6.53 14.01 11.50
N TYR A 918 -7.10 14.06 10.29
CA TYR A 918 -6.52 13.48 9.08
C TYR A 918 -6.31 14.57 8.03
N ASP A 919 -5.05 14.81 7.66
CA ASP A 919 -4.71 15.79 6.62
C ASP A 919 -4.81 15.17 5.23
N GLU A 920 -5.32 15.94 4.28
CA GLU A 920 -5.30 15.63 2.84
C GLU A 920 -6.07 14.35 2.46
N VAL A 921 -7.38 14.31 2.73
CA VAL A 921 -8.22 13.13 2.41
C VAL A 921 -8.32 12.81 0.92
N LYS A 922 -7.75 13.63 0.04
CA LYS A 922 -7.52 13.29 -1.38
C LYS A 922 -6.70 12.01 -1.58
N PHE A 923 -5.91 11.59 -0.59
CA PHE A 923 -5.18 10.32 -0.63
C PHE A 923 -6.04 9.10 -0.27
N MET A 924 -7.29 9.31 0.18
CA MET A 924 -8.26 8.23 0.40
C MET A 924 -9.11 8.02 -0.85
N VAL A 925 -9.42 6.75 -1.13
CA VAL A 925 -10.43 6.42 -2.14
C VAL A 925 -11.80 6.96 -1.66
N PRO A 926 -12.61 7.60 -2.52
CA PRO A 926 -13.83 8.27 -2.09
C PRO A 926 -14.81 7.40 -1.28
N ASN A 927 -14.93 6.10 -1.59
CA ASN A 927 -15.80 5.21 -0.81
C ASN A 927 -15.26 4.98 0.63
N ALA A 928 -13.94 4.88 0.78
CA ALA A 928 -13.29 4.70 2.07
C ALA A 928 -13.45 5.92 2.99
N LEU A 929 -13.52 7.13 2.42
CA LEU A 929 -13.79 8.36 3.18
C LEU A 929 -15.19 8.33 3.83
N GLN A 930 -16.21 7.94 3.06
CA GLN A 930 -17.56 7.78 3.59
C GLN A 930 -17.65 6.63 4.61
N ASP A 931 -16.99 5.50 4.35
CA ASP A 931 -16.93 4.37 5.28
C ASP A 931 -16.22 4.74 6.60
N LEU A 932 -15.14 5.53 6.53
CA LEU A 932 -14.44 6.06 7.71
C LEU A 932 -15.36 6.92 8.56
N LEU A 933 -16.13 7.83 7.95
CA LEU A 933 -17.06 8.71 8.66
C LEU A 933 -18.17 7.91 9.37
N PHE A 934 -18.75 6.91 8.70
CA PHE A 934 -19.74 6.03 9.33
C PHE A 934 -19.14 5.15 10.43
N MET A 935 -17.96 4.59 10.20
CA MET A 935 -17.25 3.79 11.19
C MET A 935 -16.93 4.64 12.42
N ALA A 936 -16.32 5.81 12.25
CA ALA A 936 -15.97 6.70 13.36
C ALA A 936 -17.17 7.03 14.24
N GLN A 937 -18.36 7.22 13.65
CA GLN A 937 -19.59 7.49 14.39
C GLN A 937 -20.24 6.27 15.03
N SER A 938 -20.00 5.06 14.52
CA SER A 938 -20.53 3.84 15.13
C SER A 938 -19.84 3.48 16.45
N GLY A 939 -18.66 4.05 16.72
CA GLY A 939 -17.87 3.74 17.91
C GLY A 939 -17.18 2.37 17.86
N MET A 940 -17.22 1.67 16.72
CA MET A 940 -16.77 0.28 16.61
C MET A 940 -16.08 -0.01 15.27
N GLY A 941 -14.95 -0.72 15.34
CA GLY A 941 -14.20 -1.22 14.18
C GLY A 941 -14.78 -2.51 13.60
N LYS A 942 -14.20 -2.98 12.49
CA LYS A 942 -14.65 -4.19 11.79
C LYS A 942 -14.44 -5.43 12.65
N GLY A 943 -15.45 -6.30 12.71
CA GLY A 943 -15.37 -7.60 13.37
C GLY A 943 -14.35 -8.51 12.68
N ARG A 944 -13.56 -9.25 13.46
CA ARG A 944 -12.53 -10.15 12.95
C ARG A 944 -12.69 -11.52 13.57
N MET A 945 -12.50 -12.57 12.77
CA MET A 945 -12.42 -13.93 13.28
C MET A 945 -11.01 -14.19 13.83
N GLY A 946 -10.92 -14.81 15.00
CA GLY A 946 -9.68 -15.26 15.62
C GLY A 946 -9.12 -16.53 14.95
N ARG A 947 -7.88 -16.88 15.32
CA ARG A 947 -7.20 -18.11 14.84
C ARG A 947 -7.85 -19.39 15.38
N ASP A 948 -8.64 -19.25 16.44
CA ASP A 948 -9.47 -20.24 17.13
C ASP A 948 -10.89 -20.36 16.56
N GLN A 949 -11.21 -19.63 15.48
CA GLN A 949 -12.56 -19.52 14.92
C GLN A 949 -13.59 -18.83 15.84
N GLU A 950 -13.15 -18.22 16.95
CA GLU A 950 -14.00 -17.36 17.77
C GLU A 950 -13.97 -15.92 17.24
N MET A 951 -15.06 -15.17 17.43
CA MET A 951 -15.10 -13.76 17.02
C MET A 951 -14.22 -12.95 17.98
N ARG A 952 -13.14 -12.35 17.47
CA ARG A 952 -12.34 -11.39 18.25
C ARG A 952 -13.18 -10.16 18.54
N GLN A 953 -13.01 -9.59 19.73
CA GLN A 953 -13.66 -8.33 20.06
C GLN A 953 -13.22 -7.24 19.07
N SER A 954 -14.19 -6.59 18.43
CA SER A 954 -13.95 -5.41 17.63
C SER A 954 -13.36 -4.30 18.50
N ARG A 955 -12.43 -3.53 17.94
CA ARG A 955 -11.97 -2.28 18.57
C ARG A 955 -13.16 -1.36 18.82
N ARG A 956 -13.15 -0.68 19.96
CA ARG A 956 -14.20 0.28 20.35
C ARG A 956 -13.55 1.57 20.79
N TRP A 957 -14.23 2.68 20.55
CA TRP A 957 -13.85 4.00 21.03
C TRP A 957 -15.09 4.74 21.52
N ARG A 958 -14.87 5.69 22.41
CA ARG A 958 -15.92 6.59 22.89
C ARG A 958 -16.07 7.76 21.93
N ALA A 959 -17.25 8.36 21.91
CA ALA A 959 -17.51 9.55 21.13
C ALA A 959 -16.49 10.66 21.45
N GLY A 960 -16.04 11.33 20.39
CA GLY A 960 -15.03 12.39 20.41
C GLY A 960 -15.25 13.27 19.19
N ALA A 961 -14.16 13.74 18.58
CA ALA A 961 -14.22 14.47 17.32
C ALA A 961 -13.24 13.95 16.26
N VAL A 962 -13.61 14.07 14.99
CA VAL A 962 -12.75 13.82 13.83
C VAL A 962 -12.70 15.10 12.98
N ILE A 963 -11.50 15.52 12.60
CA ILE A 963 -11.27 16.65 11.69
C ILE A 963 -10.56 16.16 10.42
N LEU A 964 -11.20 16.32 9.29
CA LEU A 964 -10.67 15.98 7.97
C LEU A 964 -10.32 17.26 7.22
N SER A 965 -9.37 17.22 6.29
CA SER A 965 -9.07 18.35 5.40
C SER A 965 -9.00 17.91 3.94
N ASP A 966 -9.45 18.78 3.05
CA ASP A 966 -9.40 18.60 1.61
C ASP A 966 -9.34 19.96 0.89
N GLU A 967 -8.97 19.94 -0.39
CA GLU A 967 -9.08 21.10 -1.28
C GLU A 967 -10.48 21.23 -1.89
N MET A 968 -11.21 20.12 -1.99
CA MET A 968 -12.56 20.03 -2.54
C MET A 968 -13.60 19.86 -1.44
N SER A 969 -14.87 20.21 -1.73
CA SER A 969 -15.96 19.90 -0.81
C SER A 969 -16.23 18.39 -0.74
N LEU A 970 -16.93 17.93 0.30
CA LEU A 970 -17.18 16.51 0.50
C LEU A 970 -18.00 15.90 -0.64
N GLY A 971 -19.05 16.58 -1.09
CA GLY A 971 -19.87 16.10 -2.20
C GLY A 971 -19.08 16.03 -3.51
N GLN A 972 -18.22 17.01 -3.79
CA GLN A 972 -17.29 16.98 -4.94
C GLN A 972 -16.32 15.79 -4.85
N ARG A 973 -15.67 15.59 -3.69
CA ARG A 973 -14.72 14.47 -3.49
C ARG A 973 -15.39 13.11 -3.67
N LEU A 974 -16.61 12.94 -3.16
CA LEU A 974 -17.40 11.71 -3.35
C LEU A 974 -17.83 11.53 -4.81
N SER A 975 -18.20 12.62 -5.49
CA SER A 975 -18.61 12.60 -6.90
C SER A 975 -17.49 12.18 -7.85
N LEU A 976 -16.23 12.59 -7.59
CA LEU A 976 -15.07 12.14 -8.38
C LEU A 976 -14.89 10.60 -8.37
N GLY A 977 -15.35 9.93 -7.30
CA GLY A 977 -15.32 8.46 -7.20
C GLY A 977 -16.59 7.78 -7.69
N ASN A 978 -17.54 8.51 -8.29
CA ASN A 978 -18.91 8.04 -8.57
C ASN A 978 -19.62 7.47 -7.32
N VAL A 979 -19.28 7.96 -6.13
CA VAL A 979 -19.88 7.53 -4.87
C VAL A 979 -21.09 8.42 -4.58
N LYS A 980 -22.27 7.83 -4.55
CA LYS A 980 -23.47 8.55 -4.11
C LYS A 980 -23.36 8.87 -2.63
N ILE A 981 -23.64 10.12 -2.27
CA ILE A 981 -23.74 10.56 -0.87
C ILE A 981 -24.80 9.70 -0.18
N ALA A 982 -24.39 8.95 0.84
CA ALA A 982 -25.28 8.09 1.60
C ALA A 982 -26.33 8.91 2.38
N ALA A 983 -27.53 8.34 2.51
CA ALA A 983 -28.60 8.96 3.28
C ALA A 983 -28.16 9.23 4.73
N GLY A 984 -28.31 10.49 5.16
CA GLY A 984 -27.94 10.91 6.51
C GLY A 984 -26.47 11.29 6.71
N LEU A 985 -25.61 11.28 5.68
CA LEU A 985 -24.25 11.80 5.80
C LEU A 985 -24.26 13.33 6.10
N SER A 986 -25.19 14.05 5.49
CA SER A 986 -25.37 15.51 5.64
C SER A 986 -25.73 15.99 7.04
N VAL A 987 -26.26 15.11 7.90
CA VAL A 987 -26.55 15.43 9.30
C VAL A 987 -25.44 14.98 10.26
N ARG A 988 -24.39 14.35 9.71
CA ARG A 988 -23.32 13.68 10.46
C ARG A 988 -21.98 14.42 10.35
N VAL A 989 -21.80 15.29 9.36
CA VAL A 989 -20.55 16.00 9.11
C VAL A 989 -20.82 17.48 8.97
N ALA A 990 -20.03 18.31 9.66
CA ALA A 990 -19.98 19.75 9.42
C ALA A 990 -18.86 20.08 8.43
N CYS A 991 -19.24 20.44 7.20
CA CYS A 991 -18.31 21.00 6.22
C CYS A 991 -18.06 22.48 6.54
N ILE A 992 -16.79 22.85 6.71
CA ILE A 992 -16.34 24.20 7.01
C ILE A 992 -15.49 24.68 5.84
N ASP A 993 -15.97 25.71 5.14
CA ASP A 993 -15.25 26.26 3.99
C ASP A 993 -14.17 27.24 4.44
N PHE A 994 -12.92 26.94 4.09
CA PHE A 994 -11.74 27.77 4.29
C PHE A 994 -11.49 28.73 3.11
N ASN A 995 -12.30 28.70 2.06
CA ASN A 995 -12.26 29.74 1.04
C ASN A 995 -12.57 31.12 1.66
N GLY A 996 -11.69 32.09 1.43
CA GLY A 996 -11.76 33.40 2.08
C GLY A 996 -11.45 33.38 3.59
N SER A 997 -10.80 32.33 4.11
CA SER A 997 -10.25 32.36 5.47
C SER A 997 -9.23 33.50 5.61
N HIS A 998 -9.07 34.00 6.84
CA HIS A 998 -8.11 35.06 7.08
C HIS A 998 -6.69 34.51 7.10
N ILE A 999 -5.88 34.96 6.14
CA ILE A 999 -4.43 34.75 6.15
C ILE A 999 -3.84 35.71 7.18
N PHE A 1000 -3.37 35.17 8.30
CA PHE A 1000 -2.75 35.95 9.37
C PHE A 1000 -1.38 36.48 8.92
N PRO A 1001 -1.05 37.75 9.22
CA PRO A 1001 0.31 38.27 9.09
C PRO A 1001 1.33 37.44 9.90
N THR A 1002 2.60 37.49 9.52
CA THR A 1002 3.65 36.65 10.12
C THR A 1002 3.75 36.76 11.64
N ASP A 1003 3.60 37.96 12.20
CA ASP A 1003 3.65 38.20 13.64
C ASP A 1003 2.44 37.60 14.38
N GLU A 1004 1.24 37.72 13.80
CA GLU A 1004 0.02 37.11 14.34
C GLU A 1004 0.02 35.58 14.18
N PHE A 1005 0.48 35.09 13.03
CA PHE A 1005 0.62 33.65 12.76
C PHE A 1005 1.66 33.00 13.67
N SER A 1006 2.70 33.73 14.07
CA SER A 1006 3.66 33.25 15.09
C SER A 1006 2.98 32.89 16.42
N ARG A 1007 1.87 33.56 16.76
CA ARG A 1007 1.09 33.27 17.96
C ARG A 1007 0.33 31.96 17.84
N ILE A 1008 -0.22 31.66 16.66
CA ILE A 1008 -0.82 30.36 16.34
C ILE A 1008 0.24 29.26 16.47
N LYS A 1009 1.44 29.47 15.93
CA LYS A 1009 2.57 28.54 16.12
C LYS A 1009 2.96 28.38 17.59
N ARG A 1010 2.83 29.41 18.43
CA ARG A 1010 3.04 29.27 19.88
C ARG A 1010 1.95 28.45 20.55
N ILE A 1011 0.69 28.56 20.15
CA ILE A 1011 -0.38 27.64 20.63
C ILE A 1011 0.01 26.18 20.34
N GLN A 1012 0.51 25.91 19.13
CA GLN A 1012 0.96 24.56 18.74
C GLN A 1012 2.19 24.07 19.49
N LYS A 1013 3.13 24.97 19.85
CA LYS A 1013 4.35 24.63 20.61
C LYS A 1013 4.10 24.46 22.12
N ASN A 1014 3.06 25.10 22.66
CA ASN A 1014 2.65 24.98 24.06
C ASN A 1014 1.49 23.99 24.15
N PHE A 1015 1.75 22.72 23.89
CA PHE A 1015 0.74 21.69 23.69
C PHE A 1015 0.48 20.82 24.92
N GLY A 1016 -0.63 20.09 24.91
CA GLY A 1016 -1.05 19.17 25.98
C GLY A 1016 -1.75 19.85 27.18
N TRP A 1017 -2.07 21.14 27.08
CA TRP A 1017 -2.64 21.91 28.19
C TRP A 1017 -4.15 22.14 28.09
N GLY A 1018 -4.64 22.50 26.89
CA GLY A 1018 -6.02 22.95 26.70
C GLY A 1018 -7.07 21.91 27.06
N GLY A 1019 -6.89 20.69 26.55
CA GLY A 1019 -7.80 19.57 26.79
C GLY A 1019 -7.92 19.23 28.29
N PRO A 1020 -6.81 18.93 28.98
CA PRO A 1020 -6.80 18.68 30.42
C PRO A 1020 -7.48 19.79 31.24
N ALA A 1021 -7.15 21.06 30.98
CA ALA A 1021 -7.70 22.18 31.73
C ALA A 1021 -9.23 22.30 31.59
N PHE A 1022 -9.78 21.92 30.44
CA PHE A 1022 -11.22 21.91 30.19
C PHE A 1022 -11.92 20.72 30.88
N VAL A 1023 -11.32 19.54 30.83
CA VAL A 1023 -11.83 18.34 31.52
C VAL A 1023 -11.85 18.55 33.04
N GLU A 1024 -10.79 19.13 33.60
CA GLU A 1024 -10.75 19.52 35.02
C GLU A 1024 -11.88 20.51 35.36
N ALA A 1025 -12.17 21.46 34.46
CA ALA A 1025 -13.25 22.40 34.67
C ALA A 1025 -14.63 21.74 34.67
N LEU A 1026 -14.88 20.78 33.76
CA LEU A 1026 -16.12 19.98 33.76
C LEU A 1026 -16.32 19.27 35.11
N GLY A 1027 -15.26 18.67 35.65
CA GLY A 1027 -15.28 18.03 36.97
C GLY A 1027 -15.57 19.02 38.10
N ARG A 1028 -14.85 20.15 38.14
CA ARG A 1028 -15.07 21.20 39.16
C ARG A 1028 -16.47 21.81 39.13
N MET A 1029 -17.10 21.85 37.95
CA MET A 1029 -18.46 22.38 37.77
C MET A 1029 -19.54 21.33 38.07
N GLY A 1030 -19.17 20.09 38.41
CA GLY A 1030 -20.10 19.00 38.74
C GLY A 1030 -20.74 18.32 37.53
N TYR A 1031 -20.35 18.68 36.31
CA TYR A 1031 -20.94 18.12 35.09
C TYR A 1031 -20.53 16.68 34.82
N VAL A 1032 -19.43 16.21 35.42
CA VAL A 1032 -18.98 14.82 35.30
C VAL A 1032 -19.90 13.87 36.09
N SER A 1033 -20.26 14.25 37.31
CA SER A 1033 -21.17 13.48 38.16
C SER A 1033 -22.64 13.61 37.73
N ASP A 1034 -23.03 14.77 37.20
CA ASP A 1034 -24.36 14.99 36.61
C ASP A 1034 -24.27 15.68 35.23
N PRO A 1035 -24.23 14.89 34.13
CA PRO A 1035 -24.15 15.43 32.77
C PRO A 1035 -25.50 15.92 32.21
N GLU A 1036 -26.62 15.68 32.90
CA GLU A 1036 -27.97 15.98 32.38
C GLU A 1036 -28.21 17.48 32.07
N PRO A 1037 -27.71 18.45 32.87
CA PRO A 1037 -27.80 19.87 32.54
C PRO A 1037 -27.14 20.22 31.19
N LEU A 1038 -26.00 19.61 30.88
CA LEU A 1038 -25.31 19.81 29.60
C LEU A 1038 -26.14 19.28 28.44
N ARG A 1039 -26.74 18.08 28.59
CA ARG A 1039 -27.65 17.49 27.60
C ARG A 1039 -28.81 18.42 27.28
N LYS A 1040 -29.49 18.93 28.31
CA LYS A 1040 -30.62 19.87 28.16
C LYS A 1040 -30.22 21.17 27.48
N ARG A 1041 -29.10 21.78 27.88
CA ARG A 1041 -28.58 23.01 27.26
C ARG A 1041 -28.31 22.81 25.77
N LYS A 1042 -27.59 21.75 25.42
CA LYS A 1042 -27.29 21.39 24.02
C LYS A 1042 -28.55 21.16 23.21
N ASP A 1043 -29.48 20.32 23.69
CA ASP A 1043 -30.69 19.97 22.94
C ASP A 1043 -31.62 21.18 22.76
N ALA A 1044 -31.75 22.04 23.77
CA ALA A 1044 -32.50 23.29 23.66
C ALA A 1044 -31.89 24.23 22.62
N PHE A 1045 -30.57 24.40 22.61
CA PHE A 1045 -29.91 25.27 21.63
C PHE A 1045 -29.93 24.68 20.21
N ALA A 1046 -29.82 23.35 20.07
CA ALA A 1046 -30.02 22.68 18.78
C ALA A 1046 -31.44 22.89 18.24
N ALA A 1047 -32.46 22.89 19.11
CA ALA A 1047 -33.82 23.25 18.75
C ALA A 1047 -33.90 24.71 18.28
N VAL A 1048 -33.30 25.67 18.99
CA VAL A 1048 -33.26 27.09 18.57
C VAL A 1048 -32.61 27.26 17.19
N LEU A 1049 -31.54 26.54 16.89
CA LEU A 1049 -30.92 26.56 15.56
C LEU A 1049 -31.82 25.96 14.46
N ALA A 1050 -32.66 24.98 14.82
CA ALA A 1050 -33.56 24.27 13.90
C ALA A 1050 -34.95 24.91 13.76
N GLU A 1051 -35.43 25.66 14.77
CA GLU A 1051 -36.79 26.22 14.89
C GLU A 1051 -37.16 27.26 13.84
N GLY A 1052 -36.20 27.73 13.03
CA GLY A 1052 -36.47 28.57 11.85
C GLY A 1052 -37.20 27.85 10.70
N CYS A 1053 -37.54 26.56 10.79
CA CYS A 1053 -38.07 25.76 9.69
C CYS A 1053 -39.20 24.81 10.11
N VAL A 1054 -40.42 25.12 9.71
CA VAL A 1054 -41.65 24.46 10.18
C VAL A 1054 -42.01 23.28 9.26
N LYS A 1055 -41.89 22.05 9.79
CA LYS A 1055 -42.46 20.74 9.35
C LYS A 1055 -41.52 19.63 8.85
N ASP A 1056 -40.23 19.88 8.57
CA ASP A 1056 -39.20 18.85 8.31
C ASP A 1056 -38.10 18.81 9.41
N HIS A 1057 -38.54 19.00 10.66
CA HIS A 1057 -37.70 19.33 11.82
C HIS A 1057 -36.65 18.28 12.19
N ALA A 1058 -36.88 16.98 11.93
CA ALA A 1058 -36.05 15.92 12.51
C ALA A 1058 -34.62 15.86 11.93
N MET A 1059 -34.46 16.05 10.61
CA MET A 1059 -33.15 15.97 9.95
C MET A 1059 -32.29 17.19 10.27
N ARG A 1060 -32.88 18.39 10.20
CA ARG A 1060 -32.20 19.64 10.56
C ARG A 1060 -31.89 19.73 12.05
N LEU A 1061 -32.79 19.28 12.93
CA LEU A 1061 -32.51 19.18 14.37
C LEU A 1061 -31.32 18.25 14.64
N ARG A 1062 -31.22 17.13 13.93
CA ARG A 1062 -30.08 16.21 14.06
C ARG A 1062 -28.77 16.86 13.61
N ALA A 1063 -28.78 17.57 12.48
CA ALA A 1063 -27.61 18.32 11.99
C ALA A 1063 -27.20 19.45 12.95
N ALA A 1064 -28.18 20.18 13.50
CA ALA A 1064 -27.98 21.30 14.41
C ALA A 1064 -27.31 20.90 15.75
N ARG A 1065 -27.22 19.61 16.06
CA ARG A 1065 -26.47 19.12 17.23
C ARG A 1065 -24.98 19.44 17.13
N ILE A 1066 -24.38 19.36 15.94
CA ILE A 1066 -22.94 19.63 15.76
C ILE A 1066 -22.59 21.08 16.16
N PRO A 1067 -23.24 22.13 15.62
CA PRO A 1067 -23.01 23.50 16.07
C PRO A 1067 -23.45 23.73 17.52
N ALA A 1068 -24.47 23.02 18.03
CA ALA A 1068 -24.85 23.11 19.44
C ALA A 1068 -23.76 22.58 20.40
N TYR A 1069 -23.01 21.55 20.00
CA TYR A 1069 -21.84 21.09 20.74
C TYR A 1069 -20.71 22.13 20.75
N ILE A 1070 -20.49 22.82 19.62
CA ILE A 1070 -19.51 23.92 19.55
C ILE A 1070 -19.92 25.08 20.48
N TRP A 1071 -21.20 25.46 20.47
CA TRP A 1071 -21.75 26.45 21.40
C TRP A 1071 -21.54 26.03 22.85
N LEU A 1072 -21.97 24.82 23.22
CA LEU A 1072 -21.89 24.33 24.59
C LEU A 1072 -20.44 24.25 25.08
N ALA A 1073 -19.54 23.75 24.25
CA ALA A 1073 -18.11 23.70 24.56
C ALA A 1073 -17.53 25.10 24.79
N ALA A 1074 -17.91 26.08 23.97
CA ALA A 1074 -17.48 27.47 24.14
C ALA A 1074 -18.06 28.12 25.40
N GLU A 1075 -19.32 27.87 25.74
CA GLU A 1075 -19.95 28.33 26.99
C GLU A 1075 -19.21 27.77 28.20
N VAL A 1076 -18.99 26.45 28.26
CA VAL A 1076 -18.24 25.81 29.35
C VAL A 1076 -16.81 26.34 29.42
N ALA A 1077 -16.12 26.50 28.30
CA ALA A 1077 -14.74 26.99 28.27
C ALA A 1077 -14.65 28.47 28.72
N LYS A 1078 -15.71 29.26 28.48
CA LYS A 1078 -15.85 30.63 28.98
C LYS A 1078 -16.14 30.65 30.48
N GLU A 1079 -17.07 29.82 30.97
CA GLU A 1079 -17.31 29.59 32.40
C GLU A 1079 -16.00 29.17 33.13
N ALA A 1080 -15.18 28.36 32.45
CA ALA A 1080 -13.88 27.89 32.95
C ALA A 1080 -12.74 28.92 32.83
N LYS A 1081 -13.01 30.11 32.29
CA LYS A 1081 -12.03 31.18 32.04
C LYS A 1081 -10.87 30.78 31.11
N LEU A 1082 -11.05 29.73 30.31
CA LEU A 1082 -10.12 29.35 29.25
C LEU A 1082 -10.30 30.27 28.03
N LEU A 1083 -11.52 30.74 27.80
CA LEU A 1083 -11.86 31.74 26.79
C LEU A 1083 -12.09 33.13 27.44
N PRO A 1084 -12.00 34.23 26.66
CA PRO A 1084 -12.28 35.56 27.17
C PRO A 1084 -13.78 35.77 27.42
N GLU A 1085 -14.14 36.53 28.46
CA GLU A 1085 -15.56 36.81 28.80
C GLU A 1085 -16.31 37.53 27.68
N SER A 1086 -15.60 38.29 26.84
CA SER A 1086 -16.16 38.99 25.68
C SER A 1086 -16.49 38.07 24.50
N TYR A 1087 -16.09 36.80 24.52
CA TYR A 1087 -16.39 35.87 23.44
C TYR A 1087 -17.89 35.57 23.37
N ASP A 1088 -18.40 35.41 22.16
CA ASP A 1088 -19.80 35.11 21.83
C ASP A 1088 -19.91 33.70 21.22
N PRO A 1089 -20.21 32.69 22.05
CA PRO A 1089 -20.40 31.31 21.61
C PRO A 1089 -21.54 31.13 20.60
N GLU A 1090 -22.63 31.89 20.75
CA GLU A 1090 -23.81 31.76 19.89
C GLU A 1090 -23.48 32.20 18.46
N LYS A 1091 -22.75 33.32 18.30
CA LYS A 1091 -22.31 33.78 16.98
C LYS A 1091 -21.45 32.73 16.26
N MET A 1092 -20.57 32.05 16.99
CA MET A 1092 -19.74 30.98 16.42
C MET A 1092 -20.60 29.81 15.95
N ALA A 1093 -21.52 29.32 16.80
CA ALA A 1093 -22.36 28.19 16.44
C ALA A 1093 -23.33 28.50 15.29
N ARG A 1094 -23.88 29.73 15.24
CA ARG A 1094 -24.68 30.20 14.09
C ARG A 1094 -23.84 30.29 12.82
N TRP A 1095 -22.56 30.69 12.92
CA TRP A 1095 -21.66 30.66 11.78
C TRP A 1095 -21.39 29.23 11.30
N VAL A 1096 -21.08 28.29 12.19
CA VAL A 1096 -20.93 26.86 11.83
C VAL A 1096 -22.22 26.31 11.20
N TRP A 1097 -23.38 26.65 11.76
CA TRP A 1097 -24.67 26.24 11.22
C TRP A 1097 -24.89 26.77 9.80
N LYS A 1098 -24.56 28.05 9.56
CA LYS A 1098 -24.59 28.66 8.23
C LYS A 1098 -23.69 27.90 7.25
N GLN A 1099 -22.46 27.57 7.63
CA GLN A 1099 -21.54 26.79 6.78
C GLN A 1099 -22.10 25.42 6.39
N MET A 1100 -22.76 24.72 7.33
CA MET A 1100 -23.42 23.45 7.03
C MET A 1100 -24.57 23.59 6.04
N LEU A 1101 -25.38 24.64 6.18
CA LEU A 1101 -26.51 24.92 5.29
C LEU A 1101 -26.07 25.34 3.88
N GLU A 1102 -24.90 25.97 3.74
CA GLU A 1102 -24.33 26.42 2.45
C GLU A 1102 -23.46 25.34 1.78
N SER A 1103 -23.24 24.19 2.43
CA SER A 1103 -22.40 23.12 1.88
C SER A 1103 -23.08 22.35 0.74
N ASP A 1104 -22.29 21.74 -0.14
CA ASP A 1104 -22.78 20.90 -1.26
C ASP A 1104 -23.46 19.60 -0.80
N ILE A 1105 -23.34 19.26 0.48
CA ILE A 1105 -24.04 18.17 1.14
C ILE A 1105 -25.08 18.69 2.13
N ALA A 1106 -25.58 19.93 1.97
CA ALA A 1106 -26.46 20.57 2.94
C ALA A 1106 -27.59 19.62 3.44
N PRO A 1107 -27.98 19.73 4.73
CA PRO A 1107 -29.09 18.97 5.28
C PRO A 1107 -30.43 19.53 4.76
N GLU A 1108 -30.67 19.34 3.46
CA GLU A 1108 -31.90 19.71 2.75
C GLU A 1108 -32.99 18.67 2.96
N SER A 1109 -34.25 19.13 3.00
CA SER A 1109 -35.37 18.21 2.99
C SER A 1109 -35.56 17.61 1.60
N ALA A 1110 -36.17 16.43 1.56
CA ALA A 1110 -36.44 15.73 0.31
C ALA A 1110 -37.30 16.57 -0.66
N SER A 1111 -38.16 17.44 -0.11
CA SER A 1111 -39.00 18.38 -0.87
C SER A 1111 -38.21 19.57 -1.41
N ALA A 1112 -37.28 20.15 -0.63
CA ALA A 1112 -36.43 21.26 -1.09
C ALA A 1112 -35.53 20.83 -2.27
N LYS A 1113 -34.90 19.66 -2.16
CA LYS A 1113 -34.14 19.04 -3.25
C LYS A 1113 -35.02 18.75 -4.47
N GLY A 1114 -36.26 18.31 -4.22
CA GLY A 1114 -37.25 18.05 -5.26
C GLY A 1114 -37.66 19.31 -6.01
N LEU A 1115 -37.82 20.44 -5.31
CA LEU A 1115 -38.16 21.74 -5.90
C LEU A 1115 -37.02 22.30 -6.76
N ALA A 1116 -35.79 22.25 -6.26
CA ALA A 1116 -34.61 22.68 -7.03
C ALA A 1116 -34.45 21.83 -8.31
N THR A 1117 -34.65 20.51 -8.19
CA THR A 1117 -34.63 19.59 -9.34
C THR A 1117 -35.77 19.90 -10.32
N LEU A 1118 -36.98 20.15 -9.81
CA LEU A 1118 -38.16 20.50 -10.63
C LEU A 1118 -37.92 21.79 -11.41
N ARG A 1119 -37.43 22.86 -10.78
CA ARG A 1119 -37.10 24.13 -11.45
C ARG A 1119 -36.05 23.91 -12.53
N SER A 1120 -34.96 23.23 -12.21
CA SER A 1120 -33.89 22.91 -13.16
C SER A 1120 -34.41 22.08 -14.34
N ALA A 1121 -35.22 21.05 -14.08
CA ALA A 1121 -35.80 20.21 -15.12
C ALA A 1121 -36.73 20.99 -16.06
N LEU A 1122 -37.60 21.87 -15.53
CA LEU A 1122 -38.49 22.70 -16.33
C LEU A 1122 -37.73 23.69 -17.23
N MET A 1123 -36.60 24.22 -16.74
CA MET A 1123 -35.79 25.20 -17.47
C MET A 1123 -34.84 24.55 -18.48
N GLN A 1124 -34.13 23.48 -18.11
CA GLN A 1124 -33.20 22.78 -19.00
C GLN A 1124 -33.90 22.07 -20.15
N ARG A 1125 -35.15 21.62 -19.94
CA ARG A 1125 -35.96 20.90 -20.92
C ARG A 1125 -36.96 21.79 -21.66
N LYS A 1126 -36.91 23.10 -21.40
CA LYS A 1126 -37.71 24.12 -22.08
C LYS A 1126 -37.46 24.05 -23.59
N ASP A 1127 -38.54 24.12 -24.37
CA ASP A 1127 -38.55 23.98 -25.83
C ASP A 1127 -38.06 22.62 -26.40
N TYR A 1128 -37.75 21.63 -25.55
CA TYR A 1128 -37.40 20.26 -25.98
C TYR A 1128 -38.56 19.28 -25.80
N ASP A 1129 -38.97 19.05 -24.54
CA ASP A 1129 -40.15 18.26 -24.18
C ASP A 1129 -41.03 18.94 -23.11
N VAL A 1130 -40.57 20.08 -22.57
CA VAL A 1130 -41.41 21.09 -21.92
C VAL A 1130 -41.73 22.14 -22.98
N LEU A 1131 -42.88 21.99 -23.66
CA LEU A 1131 -43.19 22.74 -24.88
C LEU A 1131 -43.87 24.08 -24.60
N ASP A 1132 -43.68 25.05 -25.50
CA ASP A 1132 -44.51 26.25 -25.48
C ASP A 1132 -45.99 25.86 -25.69
N TYR A 1133 -46.86 26.36 -24.83
CA TYR A 1133 -48.30 26.12 -24.89
C TYR A 1133 -48.94 26.54 -26.23
N ALA A 1134 -48.34 27.49 -26.96
CA ALA A 1134 -48.75 27.83 -28.32
C ALA A 1134 -48.57 26.66 -29.31
N ASN A 1135 -47.62 25.76 -29.05
CA ASN A 1135 -47.26 24.62 -29.89
C ASN A 1135 -47.85 23.28 -29.40
N ARG A 1136 -48.84 23.32 -28.49
CA ARG A 1136 -49.44 22.13 -27.87
C ARG A 1136 -50.10 21.14 -28.84
N ASP A 1137 -50.45 21.59 -30.04
CA ASP A 1137 -51.08 20.77 -31.10
C ASP A 1137 -50.06 20.15 -32.08
N SER A 1138 -48.76 20.33 -31.84
CA SER A 1138 -47.70 19.79 -32.72
C SER A 1138 -47.60 18.26 -32.63
N LYS A 1139 -47.58 17.58 -33.77
CA LYS A 1139 -47.64 16.10 -33.90
C LYS A 1139 -46.32 15.36 -33.60
N TYR A 1140 -45.30 16.05 -33.10
CA TYR A 1140 -43.94 15.51 -32.95
C TYR A 1140 -43.53 15.54 -31.48
N ARG A 1141 -43.62 14.36 -30.82
CA ARG A 1141 -43.25 14.02 -29.42
C ARG A 1141 -44.31 14.27 -28.33
N GLU A 1142 -44.37 13.37 -27.34
CA GLU A 1142 -45.19 13.51 -26.13
C GLU A 1142 -44.58 14.55 -25.19
N ALA A 1143 -45.29 15.65 -24.92
CA ALA A 1143 -44.82 16.70 -24.00
C ALA A 1143 -44.96 16.26 -22.53
N VAL A 1144 -43.95 16.57 -21.70
CA VAL A 1144 -43.95 16.26 -20.27
C VAL A 1144 -44.47 17.42 -19.40
N ALA A 1145 -44.45 18.65 -19.92
CA ALA A 1145 -45.06 19.84 -19.34
C ALA A 1145 -45.20 20.95 -20.41
N TYR A 1146 -45.88 22.04 -20.09
CA TYR A 1146 -46.03 23.20 -20.96
C TYR A 1146 -45.62 24.51 -20.27
N HIS A 1147 -44.99 25.43 -20.99
CA HIS A 1147 -44.68 26.79 -20.51
C HIS A 1147 -45.43 27.87 -21.31
N ASN A 1148 -45.38 29.13 -20.87
CA ASN A 1148 -46.09 30.27 -21.47
C ASN A 1148 -47.62 30.14 -21.56
N ALA A 1149 -48.21 29.19 -20.82
CA ALA A 1149 -49.65 28.99 -20.76
C ALA A 1149 -50.32 30.21 -20.11
N SER A 1150 -51.53 30.53 -20.55
CA SER A 1150 -52.32 31.66 -20.03
C SER A 1150 -53.75 31.20 -19.76
N HIS A 1151 -54.34 31.67 -18.67
CA HIS A 1151 -55.70 31.33 -18.27
C HIS A 1151 -56.58 32.58 -18.17
N LYS A 1152 -57.84 32.47 -18.60
CA LYS A 1152 -58.81 33.58 -18.66
C LYS A 1152 -59.07 34.23 -17.29
N ASP A 1153 -58.98 33.43 -16.21
CA ASP A 1153 -59.24 33.88 -14.84
C ASP A 1153 -58.00 34.58 -14.22
N HIS A 1154 -56.85 34.56 -14.91
CA HIS A 1154 -55.61 35.23 -14.54
C HIS A 1154 -55.02 36.00 -15.74
N PRO A 1155 -55.68 37.06 -16.22
CA PRO A 1155 -55.28 37.79 -17.41
C PRO A 1155 -53.88 38.39 -17.25
N GLY A 1156 -53.03 38.21 -18.26
CA GLY A 1156 -51.65 38.72 -18.29
C GLY A 1156 -50.62 37.86 -17.57
N ARG A 1157 -51.02 36.83 -16.81
CA ARG A 1157 -50.12 35.93 -16.08
C ARG A 1157 -49.73 34.72 -16.93
N LYS A 1158 -48.48 34.28 -16.79
CA LYS A 1158 -47.93 33.11 -17.48
C LYS A 1158 -47.71 31.95 -16.51
N PHE A 1159 -47.92 30.74 -16.99
CA PHE A 1159 -47.87 29.53 -16.17
C PHE A 1159 -47.05 28.42 -16.81
N PHE A 1160 -46.47 27.59 -15.94
CA PHE A 1160 -46.10 26.22 -16.26
C PHE A 1160 -47.27 25.30 -15.92
N VAL A 1161 -47.62 24.39 -16.83
CA VAL A 1161 -48.70 23.41 -16.67
C VAL A 1161 -48.12 22.02 -16.78
N ILE A 1162 -48.17 21.27 -15.68
CA ILE A 1162 -47.51 19.97 -15.54
C ILE A 1162 -48.59 18.91 -15.29
N PRO A 1163 -48.69 17.83 -16.07
CA PRO A 1163 -49.53 16.69 -15.71
C PRO A 1163 -49.14 16.18 -14.32
N SER A 1164 -50.09 15.98 -13.42
CA SER A 1164 -49.80 15.61 -12.02
C SER A 1164 -49.03 14.30 -11.89
N SER A 1165 -49.20 13.38 -12.85
CA SER A 1165 -48.44 12.13 -12.96
C SER A 1165 -46.94 12.35 -13.23
N LYS A 1166 -46.56 13.50 -13.82
CA LYS A 1166 -45.18 13.86 -14.16
C LYS A 1166 -44.49 14.70 -13.09
N LEU A 1167 -45.20 15.20 -12.07
CA LEU A 1167 -44.63 16.05 -11.02
C LEU A 1167 -43.46 15.37 -10.29
N VAL A 1168 -43.64 14.12 -9.86
CA VAL A 1168 -42.62 13.38 -9.10
C VAL A 1168 -41.43 12.99 -9.99
N GLU A 1169 -41.68 12.70 -11.26
CA GLU A 1169 -40.64 12.41 -12.25
C GLU A 1169 -39.78 13.65 -12.51
N LEU A 1170 -40.41 14.80 -12.76
CA LEU A 1170 -39.71 16.07 -13.01
C LEU A 1170 -39.00 16.60 -11.76
N SER A 1171 -39.46 16.25 -10.56
CA SER A 1171 -38.77 16.56 -9.30
C SER A 1171 -37.68 15.54 -8.92
N GLY A 1172 -37.30 14.61 -9.81
CA GLY A 1172 -36.24 13.63 -9.58
C GLY A 1172 -36.56 12.54 -8.56
N GLY A 1173 -37.84 12.37 -8.18
CA GLY A 1173 -38.30 11.30 -7.29
C GLY A 1173 -37.87 11.44 -5.82
N SER A 1174 -37.33 12.59 -5.40
CA SER A 1174 -36.83 12.79 -4.03
C SER A 1174 -37.96 12.88 -2.99
N ALA A 1175 -39.17 13.32 -3.36
CA ALA A 1175 -40.30 13.49 -2.46
C ALA A 1175 -41.63 12.97 -3.07
N THR A 1176 -42.61 12.69 -2.21
CA THR A 1176 -43.95 12.29 -2.65
C THR A 1176 -44.70 13.45 -3.31
N SER A 1177 -45.66 13.15 -4.19
CA SER A 1177 -46.50 14.18 -4.84
C SER A 1177 -47.18 15.11 -3.83
N LYS A 1178 -47.67 14.58 -2.71
CA LYS A 1178 -48.26 15.38 -1.63
C LYS A 1178 -47.25 16.36 -1.01
N ALA A 1179 -46.04 15.87 -0.69
CA ALA A 1179 -44.99 16.69 -0.11
C ALA A 1179 -44.49 17.78 -1.08
N MET A 1180 -44.42 17.46 -2.37
CA MET A 1180 -44.10 18.44 -3.42
C MET A 1180 -45.19 19.53 -3.53
N LEU A 1181 -46.46 19.14 -3.51
CA LEU A 1181 -47.58 20.10 -3.52
C LEU A 1181 -47.59 20.98 -2.27
N ASP A 1182 -47.36 20.41 -1.08
CA ASP A 1182 -47.26 21.18 0.16
C ASP A 1182 -46.12 22.21 0.12
N ALA A 1183 -44.98 21.86 -0.50
CA ALA A 1183 -43.83 22.75 -0.61
C ALA A 1183 -44.06 23.88 -1.65
N LEU A 1184 -44.63 23.55 -2.82
CA LEU A 1184 -45.01 24.53 -3.85
C LEU A 1184 -46.08 25.52 -3.36
N ASP A 1185 -47.00 25.05 -2.52
CA ASP A 1185 -48.04 25.84 -1.87
C ASP A 1185 -47.44 26.81 -0.83
N GLN A 1186 -46.48 26.34 -0.02
CA GLN A 1186 -45.75 27.19 0.94
C GLN A 1186 -44.91 28.28 0.27
N GLU A 1187 -44.27 27.99 -0.87
CA GLU A 1187 -43.51 28.99 -1.64
C GLU A 1187 -44.41 29.94 -2.45
N GLY A 1188 -45.73 29.78 -2.38
CA GLY A 1188 -46.69 30.62 -3.13
C GLY A 1188 -46.59 30.47 -4.64
N THR A 1189 -45.91 29.42 -5.13
CA THR A 1189 -45.69 29.18 -6.57
C THR A 1189 -46.83 28.36 -7.17
N LEU A 1190 -47.53 27.55 -6.35
CA LEU A 1190 -48.69 26.77 -6.76
C LEU A 1190 -49.93 27.65 -6.96
N VAL A 1191 -50.63 27.45 -8.08
CA VAL A 1191 -51.91 28.12 -8.38
C VAL A 1191 -53.06 27.15 -8.18
N HIS A 1192 -54.00 27.50 -7.30
CA HIS A 1192 -55.19 26.69 -7.00
C HIS A 1192 -56.25 26.81 -8.11
N ASP A 1193 -57.02 25.74 -8.32
CA ASP A 1193 -58.19 25.77 -9.20
C ASP A 1193 -59.34 26.58 -8.54
N SER A 1194 -60.35 26.94 -9.32
CA SER A 1194 -61.53 27.70 -8.93
C SER A 1194 -62.31 27.13 -7.74
N ASP A 1195 -62.20 25.83 -7.47
CA ASP A 1195 -62.80 25.13 -6.32
C ASP A 1195 -61.87 25.07 -5.08
N GLY A 1196 -60.67 25.64 -5.17
CA GLY A 1196 -59.63 25.60 -4.14
C GLY A 1196 -58.74 24.35 -4.19
N SER A 1197 -58.90 23.48 -5.19
CA SER A 1197 -58.06 22.29 -5.36
C SER A 1197 -56.63 22.65 -5.74
N ARG A 1198 -55.66 21.88 -5.22
CA ARG A 1198 -54.22 22.00 -5.53
C ARG A 1198 -53.82 21.48 -6.92
N THR A 1199 -54.76 20.81 -7.60
CA THR A 1199 -54.60 20.33 -8.98
C THR A 1199 -55.84 20.68 -9.78
N TRP A 1200 -55.65 20.95 -11.07
CA TRP A 1200 -56.69 21.38 -12.00
C TRP A 1200 -57.16 20.18 -12.82
N GLY A 1201 -58.47 19.91 -12.85
CA GLY A 1201 -59.01 18.78 -13.62
C GLY A 1201 -59.08 18.99 -15.13
N TYR A 1202 -58.84 20.23 -15.58
CA TYR A 1202 -58.83 20.65 -16.97
C TYR A 1202 -58.01 21.93 -17.11
N PHE A 1203 -57.24 22.03 -18.19
CA PHE A 1203 -56.65 23.28 -18.62
C PHE A 1203 -57.07 23.50 -20.09
N PRO A 1204 -57.48 24.72 -20.51
CA PRO A 1204 -57.90 24.98 -21.89
C PRO A 1204 -56.91 24.43 -22.91
N GLY A 1205 -57.38 23.96 -24.06
CA GLY A 1205 -56.52 23.46 -25.13
C GLY A 1205 -55.70 22.20 -24.81
N LEU A 1206 -55.75 21.68 -23.59
CA LEU A 1206 -55.15 20.43 -23.16
C LEU A 1206 -56.26 19.40 -22.86
N GLY A 1207 -55.93 18.11 -22.89
CA GLY A 1207 -56.88 17.03 -22.62
C GLY A 1207 -57.43 17.05 -21.18
N LYS A 1208 -58.42 16.18 -20.88
CA LYS A 1208 -58.95 16.03 -19.52
C LYS A 1208 -58.04 15.14 -18.66
N VAL A 1209 -57.07 15.76 -18.01
CA VAL A 1209 -56.14 15.13 -17.04
C VAL A 1209 -55.97 16.08 -15.85
N GLN A 1210 -55.48 15.57 -14.72
CA GLN A 1210 -55.12 16.41 -13.57
C GLN A 1210 -53.79 17.13 -13.83
N TYR A 1211 -53.77 18.45 -13.63
CA TYR A 1211 -52.60 19.30 -13.84
C TYR A 1211 -52.19 20.03 -12.57
N VAL A 1212 -50.89 20.25 -12.42
CA VAL A 1212 -50.30 21.15 -11.44
C VAL A 1212 -49.93 22.42 -12.19
N VAL A 1213 -50.48 23.55 -11.77
CA VAL A 1213 -50.28 24.85 -12.42
C VAL A 1213 -49.38 25.71 -11.54
N LEU A 1214 -48.24 26.13 -12.08
CA LEU A 1214 -47.23 26.90 -11.38
C LEU A 1214 -47.10 28.29 -12.01
N ALA A 1215 -47.00 29.33 -11.20
CA ALA A 1215 -46.73 30.68 -11.67
C ALA A 1215 -45.33 30.76 -12.30
N ALA A 1216 -45.23 31.28 -13.54
CA ALA A 1216 -43.94 31.39 -14.23
C ALA A 1216 -42.96 32.28 -13.47
N GLU A 1217 -43.46 33.34 -12.79
CA GLU A 1217 -42.60 34.23 -11.99
C GLU A 1217 -41.85 33.50 -10.85
N GLY A 1218 -42.43 32.45 -10.28
CA GLY A 1218 -41.81 31.66 -9.20
C GLY A 1218 -40.90 30.52 -9.70
N ILE A 1219 -40.82 30.31 -11.01
CA ILE A 1219 -39.99 29.30 -11.68
C ILE A 1219 -38.86 29.96 -12.47
N GLU A 1220 -39.13 31.10 -13.13
CA GLU A 1220 -38.18 31.81 -13.99
C GLU A 1220 -37.33 32.86 -13.26
N ALA A 1221 -37.62 33.17 -11.99
CA ALA A 1221 -36.73 33.98 -11.16
C ALA A 1221 -35.57 33.11 -10.63
N PRO A 1222 -34.32 33.33 -11.07
CA PRO A 1222 -33.16 32.71 -10.43
C PRO A 1222 -32.90 33.41 -9.10
N ASP A 1223 -32.42 32.65 -8.11
CA ASP A 1223 -31.80 33.22 -6.91
C ASP A 1223 -30.76 34.28 -7.33
N GLU A 1224 -30.98 35.53 -6.92
CA GLU A 1224 -29.91 36.54 -6.84
C GLU A 1224 -28.91 36.09 -5.77
N LEU A 1225 -27.97 35.22 -6.16
CA LEU A 1225 -26.64 35.17 -5.59
C LEU A 1225 -25.75 35.98 -6.51
N GLU A 1226 -25.47 37.23 -6.13
CA GLU A 1226 -24.39 38.03 -6.71
C GLU A 1226 -23.09 37.20 -6.70
N VAL A 1227 -22.68 36.72 -7.86
CA VAL A 1227 -21.29 36.36 -8.13
C VAL A 1227 -20.52 37.68 -8.16
N PRO A 1228 -19.57 37.95 -7.25
CA PRO A 1228 -18.76 39.14 -7.38
C PRO A 1228 -17.96 39.02 -8.67
N ALA A 1229 -18.09 40.01 -9.55
CA ALA A 1229 -17.28 40.11 -10.76
C ALA A 1229 -15.78 40.03 -10.40
N PRO A 1230 -14.93 39.43 -11.25
CA PRO A 1230 -13.50 39.41 -11.04
C PRO A 1230 -12.99 40.85 -10.96
N ALA A 1231 -12.45 41.23 -9.79
CA ALA A 1231 -11.86 42.53 -9.59
C ALA A 1231 -10.75 42.75 -10.62
N SER A 1232 -10.94 43.77 -11.47
CA SER A 1232 -9.95 44.27 -12.39
C SER A 1232 -8.65 44.58 -11.65
N LYS A 1233 -7.53 44.06 -12.17
CA LYS A 1233 -6.20 44.62 -11.92
C LYS A 1233 -6.24 46.12 -12.21
N HIS A 1234 -6.14 46.96 -11.19
CA HIS A 1234 -5.33 48.19 -11.13
C HIS A 1234 -5.66 49.01 -9.86
N GLN A 1235 -4.59 49.55 -9.24
CA GLN A 1235 -4.52 50.41 -8.03
C GLN A 1235 -4.67 49.62 -6.72
N PHE A 1236 -3.60 49.20 -6.04
CA PHE A 1236 -2.48 49.97 -5.47
C PHE A 1236 -1.21 49.12 -5.33
#